data_AF-R9S7Q5-F1
#
_entry.id   AF-R9S7Q5-F1
#
_cell.length_a   1.000
_cell.length_b   1.000
_cell.length_c   1.000
_cell.angle_alpha   90.00
_cell.angle_beta   90.00
_cell.angle_gamma   90.00
#
_symmetry.space_group_name_H-M   'P 1'
#
loop_
_entity.id
_entity.type
_entity.pdbx_description
1 polymer ?
#
loop_
_entity_poly.entity_id
_entity_poly.type
_entity_poly.pdbx_seq_one_letter_code
_entity_poly.pdbx_strand_id
1 'polypeptide(L)'
;MENNDDQKIIITGVVLINGDLAACTLTADGELQWTECELRKSLSMKKDVLGFVVEGKEIRVKAVIEKDEGICCGQFSEDFVRKDFVFEPMVDQDEWCYKLRQHLDSLRRPKRLLVFLNPFGGKKSAREIFLKEVKPLFEDANIQLEIQETEYQLHAKEIVKYMDISKYDGIVCVSGDGVLVEVVNGLLERPDWRTAIKLPIGMVPAGTGNGMIKSLLDTVGLRCCARSATISIIRGHKRSVDVATISQGHTKFFSVLMLAWGLIADIDIESERFRWMGSARLDFYALQRIICLRQYNGHITFLPAPGYESYGQPASFSLYKEPPVSDKELGYQGPETKFECLRWRELKGPFVTVWLHNVPWGAENTLAAPNAKFSDGFLDLIVLKNCPKLVLLSLMSQLSDGTHVQSPFVIYLKVKALVLEPGACVDEPDKEGIIDSDGEVLGRGKKTYKCEQKTLMSYDKLQITVDQGRPKKLLVFVNPFGGKKTARKIFVEEVNPLFEDANIQLEVRETKYQLHAKEIVKSIDLSNYDGIVCVSGDGVLVEVVNGLLERSDWRIALKLPIGIVPAGSGNGMIKSLLFPVGLPCSAKSATISIIRGRTRSLDVATISQGTTKFFSVLMLAWGLVADIDIESEKCRWMGSARFDVYGLQRILFLRQYSGRILFVPAPGFESYGQPASCSVDKELPVSDKALGYQGPDTKLEDLEWREMKGPFISVWLHNVPWGAENTLAAPDAKFSDGFLDLIVMKDCPKLALLSLMTKLNDGTHVQSPYTSYLKVKAFVLEPGVRIDEPDKEGIIDSDGEVLARGKKSYKCEQKALMSYDKLQITVDQEKMLKLRWV
;
A
#
# COMPACT_ATOMS: atom_id res chain seq x y z
N MET A 1 1.16 -41.21 -14.35
CA MET A 1 -0.16 -40.81 -13.83
C MET A 1 -0.10 -39.31 -13.68
N GLU A 2 -0.73 -38.63 -14.63
CA GLU A 2 -0.67 -37.19 -14.86
C GLU A 2 -1.45 -36.44 -13.77
N ASN A 3 -0.80 -35.46 -13.14
CA ASN A 3 -1.47 -34.38 -12.43
C ASN A 3 -1.88 -33.33 -13.48
N ASN A 4 -3.11 -33.41 -13.97
CA ASN A 4 -3.74 -32.28 -14.67
C ASN A 4 -4.29 -31.31 -13.61
N ASP A 5 -3.47 -30.35 -13.20
CA ASP A 5 -4.00 -29.06 -12.76
C ASP A 5 -4.51 -28.36 -14.02
N ASP A 6 -5.83 -28.19 -14.14
CA ASP A 6 -6.47 -27.42 -15.20
C ASP A 6 -6.07 -25.93 -15.07
N GLN A 7 -4.89 -25.58 -15.59
CA GLN A 7 -4.46 -24.19 -15.77
C GLN A 7 -5.37 -23.54 -16.81
N LYS A 8 -6.29 -22.73 -16.29
CA LYS A 8 -7.26 -21.94 -17.02
C LYS A 8 -6.61 -21.02 -18.07
N ILE A 9 -7.13 -21.03 -19.30
CA ILE A 9 -6.52 -20.41 -20.50
C ILE A 9 -7.24 -19.10 -20.85
N ILE A 10 -6.50 -18.00 -21.11
CA ILE A 10 -7.03 -16.73 -21.64
C ILE A 10 -7.16 -16.78 -23.16
N ILE A 11 -6.08 -17.18 -23.83
CA ILE A 11 -6.02 -17.28 -25.30
C ILE A 11 -4.99 -18.35 -25.67
N THR A 12 -5.33 -19.18 -26.65
CA THR A 12 -4.41 -20.12 -27.31
C THR A 12 -4.50 -19.91 -28.81
N GLY A 13 -3.36 -19.86 -29.46
CA GLY A 13 -3.27 -19.68 -30.91
C GLY A 13 -2.06 -20.38 -31.49
N VAL A 14 -2.15 -20.73 -32.77
CA VAL A 14 -1.00 -21.17 -33.56
C VAL A 14 -0.24 -19.92 -34.01
N VAL A 15 1.04 -19.87 -33.67
CA VAL A 15 1.92 -18.73 -33.94
C VAL A 15 3.19 -19.21 -34.63
N LEU A 16 3.84 -18.35 -35.42
CA LEU A 16 5.20 -18.56 -35.90
C LEU A 16 6.19 -18.01 -34.88
N ILE A 17 7.11 -18.85 -34.41
CA ILE A 17 8.24 -18.48 -33.55
C ILE A 17 9.50 -18.92 -34.27
N ASN A 18 10.39 -17.97 -34.59
CA ASN A 18 11.62 -18.25 -35.36
C ASN A 18 11.39 -18.99 -36.70
N GLY A 19 10.19 -18.87 -37.29
CA GLY A 19 9.80 -19.53 -38.54
C GLY A 19 9.11 -20.89 -38.37
N ASP A 20 9.04 -21.43 -37.15
CA ASP A 20 8.37 -22.69 -36.84
C ASP A 20 6.98 -22.46 -36.24
N LEU A 21 6.01 -23.30 -36.63
CA LEU A 21 4.66 -23.27 -36.08
C LEU A 21 4.66 -23.86 -34.66
N ALA A 22 4.17 -23.09 -33.70
CA ALA A 22 4.04 -23.50 -32.31
C ALA A 22 2.66 -23.10 -31.75
N ALA A 23 2.15 -23.89 -30.80
CA ALA A 23 1.02 -23.47 -29.98
C ALA A 23 1.54 -22.52 -28.89
N CYS A 24 1.00 -21.30 -28.85
CA CYS A 24 1.26 -20.33 -27.79
C CYS A 24 -0.02 -20.07 -27.01
N THR A 25 0.11 -20.03 -25.69
CA THR A 25 -1.01 -19.92 -24.75
C THR A 25 -0.70 -18.88 -23.68
N LEU A 26 -1.59 -17.92 -23.48
CA LEU A 26 -1.59 -17.06 -22.29
C LEU A 26 -2.59 -17.63 -21.27
N THR A 27 -2.14 -17.94 -20.06
CA THR A 27 -3.00 -18.48 -18.99
C THR A 27 -3.61 -17.38 -18.12
N ALA A 28 -4.66 -17.72 -17.38
CA ALA A 28 -5.35 -16.84 -16.44
C ALA A 28 -4.44 -16.34 -15.31
N ASP A 29 -3.50 -17.18 -14.90
CA ASP A 29 -2.48 -16.85 -13.90
C ASP A 29 -1.38 -15.93 -14.46
N GLY A 30 -1.46 -15.59 -15.75
CA GLY A 30 -0.53 -14.69 -16.42
C GLY A 30 0.74 -15.37 -16.89
N GLU A 31 0.69 -16.64 -17.26
CA GLU A 31 1.83 -17.34 -17.88
C GLU A 31 1.65 -17.39 -19.40
N LEU A 32 2.61 -16.83 -20.13
CA LEU A 32 2.71 -16.93 -21.58
C LEU A 32 3.59 -18.13 -21.93
N GLN A 33 3.00 -19.20 -22.44
CA GLN A 33 3.62 -20.51 -22.61
C GLN A 33 3.65 -20.92 -24.08
N TRP A 34 4.75 -21.53 -24.53
CA TRP A 34 4.88 -22.09 -25.87
C TRP A 34 5.81 -23.31 -25.87
N THR A 35 5.80 -24.05 -26.98
CA THR A 35 6.72 -25.18 -27.19
C THR A 35 7.76 -24.82 -28.24
N GLU A 36 9.04 -25.02 -27.93
CA GLU A 36 10.15 -24.83 -28.87
C GLU A 36 11.10 -26.03 -28.74
N CYS A 37 11.38 -26.74 -29.85
CA CYS A 37 12.19 -27.97 -29.86
C CYS A 37 11.76 -29.02 -28.82
N GLU A 38 10.45 -29.29 -28.71
CA GLU A 38 9.83 -30.23 -27.74
C GLU A 38 9.96 -29.82 -26.25
N LEU A 39 10.53 -28.65 -25.96
CA LEU A 39 10.62 -28.10 -24.60
C LEU A 39 9.54 -27.04 -24.39
N ARG A 40 8.76 -27.18 -23.30
CA ARG A 40 7.79 -26.18 -22.86
C ARG A 40 8.55 -25.00 -22.22
N LYS A 41 8.34 -23.81 -22.76
CA LYS A 41 8.85 -22.54 -22.23
C LYS A 41 7.70 -21.70 -21.70
N SER A 42 7.99 -20.82 -20.75
CA SER A 42 7.01 -19.88 -20.20
C SER A 42 7.64 -18.55 -19.84
N LEU A 43 6.86 -17.48 -19.90
CA LEU A 43 7.16 -16.16 -19.38
C LEU A 43 6.01 -15.71 -18.49
N SER A 44 6.32 -15.32 -17.26
CA SER A 44 5.34 -14.75 -16.37
C SER A 44 5.08 -13.28 -16.75
N MET A 45 3.83 -12.93 -17.01
CA MET A 45 3.42 -11.55 -17.32
C MET A 45 3.73 -10.59 -16.16
N LYS A 46 3.59 -11.09 -14.93
CA LYS A 46 3.84 -10.30 -13.72
C LYS A 46 5.34 -10.11 -13.46
N LYS A 47 6.11 -11.19 -13.56
CA LYS A 47 7.55 -11.20 -13.24
C LYS A 47 8.38 -10.78 -14.46
N ASP A 48 8.29 -11.51 -15.56
CA ASP A 48 9.28 -11.46 -16.64
C ASP A 48 8.94 -10.42 -17.70
N VAL A 49 7.67 -10.29 -18.09
CA VAL A 49 7.26 -9.36 -19.16
C VAL A 49 7.24 -7.93 -18.66
N LEU A 50 7.92 -7.01 -19.35
CA LEU A 50 7.88 -5.56 -19.12
C LEU A 50 6.75 -4.89 -19.92
N GLY A 51 6.62 -5.26 -21.19
CA GLY A 51 5.65 -4.71 -22.13
C GLY A 51 5.72 -5.44 -23.47
N PHE A 52 5.08 -4.91 -24.50
CA PHE A 52 5.17 -5.44 -25.86
C PHE A 52 4.99 -4.34 -26.90
N VAL A 53 5.52 -4.59 -28.10
CA VAL A 53 5.34 -3.75 -29.29
C VAL A 53 4.88 -4.60 -30.48
N VAL A 54 4.19 -3.97 -31.42
CA VAL A 54 3.70 -4.62 -32.65
C VAL A 54 4.47 -4.05 -33.83
N GLU A 55 5.11 -4.92 -34.61
CA GLU A 55 5.96 -4.58 -35.75
C GLU A 55 5.43 -5.33 -36.99
N GLY A 56 4.53 -4.69 -37.74
CA GLY A 56 3.85 -5.36 -38.85
C GLY A 56 2.97 -6.51 -38.36
N LYS A 57 3.32 -7.75 -38.71
CA LYS A 57 2.60 -8.96 -38.27
C LYS A 57 3.17 -9.58 -36.99
N GLU A 58 4.35 -9.12 -36.55
CA GLU A 58 5.03 -9.67 -35.39
C GLU A 58 4.60 -8.96 -34.09
N ILE A 59 4.37 -9.74 -33.03
CA ILE A 59 4.23 -9.26 -31.67
C ILE A 59 5.56 -9.53 -30.94
N ARG A 60 6.20 -8.46 -30.49
CA ARG A 60 7.48 -8.51 -29.76
C ARG A 60 7.23 -8.21 -28.28
N VAL A 61 7.23 -9.26 -27.47
CA VAL A 61 7.14 -9.19 -26.02
C VAL A 61 8.52 -8.85 -25.46
N LYS A 62 8.60 -7.73 -24.75
CA LYS A 62 9.81 -7.25 -24.06
C LYS A 62 9.85 -7.87 -22.67
N ALA A 63 10.84 -8.72 -22.40
CA ALA A 63 10.96 -9.44 -21.13
C ALA A 63 12.34 -9.24 -20.48
N VAL A 64 12.40 -9.51 -19.18
CA VAL A 64 13.60 -9.63 -18.38
C VAL A 64 13.68 -11.02 -17.78
N ILE A 65 14.81 -11.68 -17.94
CA ILE A 65 15.05 -13.03 -17.43
C ILE A 65 16.22 -12.99 -16.46
N GLU A 66 16.10 -13.74 -15.36
CA GLU A 66 17.18 -13.95 -14.40
C GLU A 66 18.26 -14.84 -15.03
N LYS A 67 19.52 -14.43 -14.94
CA LYS A 67 20.65 -15.21 -15.44
C LYS A 67 20.95 -16.35 -14.45
N ASP A 68 20.70 -17.59 -14.84
CA ASP A 68 21.21 -18.76 -14.10
C ASP A 68 22.73 -18.84 -14.30
N GLU A 69 23.51 -18.65 -13.23
CA GLU A 69 24.91 -19.09 -13.21
C GLU A 69 25.00 -20.48 -12.58
N GLY A 70 25.61 -21.41 -13.31
CA GLY A 70 25.78 -22.80 -12.90
C GLY A 70 26.51 -22.95 -11.56
N ILE A 71 26.25 -24.10 -10.94
CA ILE A 71 26.77 -24.55 -9.64
C ILE A 71 28.27 -24.27 -9.47
N CYS A 72 28.62 -23.16 -8.81
CA CYS A 72 29.94 -22.96 -8.20
C CYS A 72 29.81 -21.97 -7.03
N CYS A 73 29.75 -22.52 -5.81
CA CYS A 73 30.11 -21.89 -4.53
C CYS A 73 29.61 -20.45 -4.26
N GLY A 74 28.37 -20.35 -3.77
CA GLY A 74 28.04 -19.47 -2.65
C GLY A 74 28.26 -17.96 -2.81
N GLN A 75 27.76 -17.35 -3.89
CA GLN A 75 27.42 -15.91 -3.91
C GLN A 75 26.12 -15.71 -4.69
N PHE A 76 25.12 -15.10 -4.05
CA PHE A 76 23.82 -14.77 -4.67
C PHE A 76 24.03 -13.78 -5.83
N SER A 77 23.70 -14.18 -7.05
CA SER A 77 23.89 -13.38 -8.27
C SER A 77 22.70 -13.53 -9.22
N GLU A 78 21.61 -12.83 -8.96
CA GLU A 78 20.50 -12.66 -9.91
C GLU A 78 20.74 -11.36 -10.73
N ASP A 79 21.41 -11.47 -11.88
CA ASP A 79 21.50 -10.37 -12.86
C ASP A 79 20.38 -10.53 -13.90
N PHE A 80 19.58 -9.46 -14.12
CA PHE A 80 18.54 -9.46 -15.15
C PHE A 80 19.10 -9.18 -16.55
N VAL A 81 18.67 -9.97 -17.52
CA VAL A 81 18.98 -9.80 -18.94
C VAL A 81 17.71 -9.49 -19.71
N ARG A 82 17.75 -8.42 -20.53
CA ARG A 82 16.66 -8.08 -21.45
C ARG A 82 16.62 -9.10 -22.58
N LYS A 83 15.43 -9.66 -22.84
CA LYS A 83 15.20 -10.60 -23.93
C LYS A 83 13.89 -10.26 -24.62
N ASP A 84 13.92 -10.32 -25.94
CA ASP A 84 12.71 -10.23 -26.74
C ASP A 84 12.19 -11.63 -27.04
N PHE A 85 10.90 -11.83 -26.83
CA PHE A 85 10.15 -12.96 -27.34
C PHE A 85 9.27 -12.47 -28.49
N VAL A 86 9.51 -12.97 -29.69
CA VAL A 86 8.82 -12.54 -30.91
C VAL A 86 7.98 -13.70 -31.44
N PHE A 87 6.72 -13.42 -31.75
CA PHE A 87 5.84 -14.38 -32.42
C PHE A 87 4.90 -13.68 -33.39
N GLU A 88 4.55 -14.36 -34.48
CA GLU A 88 3.55 -13.90 -35.46
C GLU A 88 2.28 -14.76 -35.33
N PRO A 89 1.14 -14.20 -34.90
CA PRO A 89 -0.13 -14.92 -34.88
C PRO A 89 -0.62 -15.27 -36.29
N MET A 90 -1.02 -16.53 -36.53
CA MET A 90 -1.58 -16.95 -37.82
C MET A 90 -2.98 -16.41 -38.07
N VAL A 91 -3.74 -16.19 -36.99
CA VAL A 91 -5.06 -15.56 -36.94
C VAL A 91 -5.12 -14.72 -35.65
N ASP A 92 -5.96 -13.68 -35.62
CA ASP A 92 -6.33 -12.95 -34.39
C ASP A 92 -5.21 -12.10 -33.73
N GLN A 93 -4.36 -11.43 -34.52
CA GLN A 93 -3.30 -10.54 -33.99
C GLN A 93 -3.86 -9.44 -33.05
N ASP A 94 -4.98 -8.83 -33.44
CA ASP A 94 -5.63 -7.78 -32.63
C ASP A 94 -6.11 -8.31 -31.28
N GLU A 95 -6.63 -9.54 -31.25
CA GLU A 95 -7.10 -10.21 -30.03
C GLU A 95 -5.94 -10.53 -29.09
N TRP A 96 -4.83 -11.05 -29.63
CA TRP A 96 -3.59 -11.24 -28.87
C TRP A 96 -3.10 -9.94 -28.24
N CYS A 97 -3.08 -8.85 -29.02
CA CYS A 97 -2.69 -7.53 -28.53
C CYS A 97 -3.63 -7.03 -27.43
N TYR A 98 -4.93 -7.21 -27.61
CA TYR A 98 -5.95 -6.84 -26.62
C TYR A 98 -5.76 -7.61 -25.30
N LYS A 99 -5.65 -8.94 -25.34
CA LYS A 99 -5.51 -9.79 -24.15
C LYS A 99 -4.18 -9.54 -23.41
N LEU A 100 -3.07 -9.38 -24.15
CA LEU A 100 -1.77 -9.01 -23.54
C LEU A 100 -1.84 -7.66 -22.85
N ARG A 101 -2.41 -6.64 -23.52
CA ARG A 101 -2.56 -5.29 -22.95
C ARG A 101 -3.47 -5.29 -21.74
N GLN A 102 -4.62 -5.96 -21.82
CA GLN A 102 -5.56 -6.13 -20.72
C GLN A 102 -4.88 -6.74 -19.50
N HIS A 103 -4.08 -7.78 -19.69
CA HIS A 103 -3.36 -8.41 -18.59
C HIS A 103 -2.30 -7.47 -18.01
N LEU A 104 -1.50 -6.79 -18.82
CA LEU A 104 -0.49 -5.83 -18.35
C LEU A 104 -1.11 -4.63 -17.60
N ASP A 105 -2.22 -4.08 -18.10
CA ASP A 105 -2.93 -2.97 -17.44
C ASP A 105 -3.45 -3.40 -16.06
N SER A 106 -3.89 -4.66 -15.90
CA SER A 106 -4.32 -5.20 -14.61
C SER A 106 -3.22 -5.21 -13.53
N LEU A 107 -1.93 -5.20 -13.93
CA LEU A 107 -0.79 -5.16 -13.02
C LEU A 107 -0.58 -3.77 -12.39
N ARG A 108 -1.22 -2.71 -12.91
CA ARG A 108 -1.19 -1.34 -12.38
C ARG A 108 0.24 -0.79 -12.22
N ARG A 109 1.07 -1.06 -13.22
CA ARG A 109 2.43 -0.49 -13.33
C ARG A 109 2.33 1.03 -13.56
N PRO A 110 3.29 1.83 -13.09
CA PRO A 110 3.28 3.27 -13.33
C PRO A 110 3.30 3.55 -14.84
N LYS A 111 2.56 4.57 -15.30
CA LYS A 111 2.49 4.96 -16.71
C LYS A 111 3.24 6.25 -16.99
N ARG A 112 3.35 7.15 -16.00
CA ARG A 112 4.05 8.44 -16.13
C ARG A 112 4.91 8.76 -14.92
N LEU A 113 6.20 8.96 -15.12
CA LEU A 113 7.18 9.19 -14.05
C LEU A 113 7.98 10.47 -14.30
N LEU A 114 8.21 11.26 -13.25
CA LEU A 114 9.22 12.31 -13.25
C LEU A 114 10.56 11.72 -12.80
N VAL A 115 11.63 11.93 -13.56
CA VAL A 115 12.97 11.43 -13.27
C VAL A 115 13.88 12.59 -12.90
N PHE A 116 14.38 12.62 -11.66
CA PHE A 116 15.50 13.45 -11.28
C PHE A 116 16.82 12.73 -11.57
N LEU A 117 17.59 13.26 -12.51
CA LEU A 117 18.89 12.72 -12.88
C LEU A 117 19.99 13.66 -12.37
N ASN A 118 20.90 13.16 -11.54
CA ASN A 118 22.09 13.94 -11.17
C ASN A 118 23.26 13.56 -12.09
N PRO A 119 23.61 14.37 -13.10
CA PRO A 119 24.67 14.03 -14.05
C PRO A 119 26.07 13.94 -13.41
N PHE A 120 26.24 14.48 -12.20
CA PHE A 120 27.50 14.43 -11.45
C PHE A 120 27.63 13.19 -10.55
N GLY A 121 26.58 12.37 -10.44
CA GLY A 121 26.57 11.14 -9.64
C GLY A 121 27.60 10.10 -10.11
N GLY A 122 28.16 9.34 -9.16
CA GLY A 122 28.94 8.13 -9.45
C GLY A 122 30.14 8.34 -10.37
N LYS A 123 31.00 9.35 -10.09
CA LYS A 123 32.09 9.78 -10.98
C LYS A 123 31.59 10.25 -12.37
N LYS A 124 30.44 10.93 -12.41
CA LYS A 124 29.76 11.41 -13.62
C LYS A 124 29.24 10.31 -14.55
N SER A 125 29.04 9.10 -14.04
CA SER A 125 28.49 7.97 -14.80
C SER A 125 26.97 7.92 -14.80
N ALA A 126 26.29 8.67 -13.94
CA ALA A 126 24.84 8.58 -13.78
C ALA A 126 24.04 8.78 -15.08
N ARG A 127 24.44 9.73 -15.94
CA ARG A 127 23.80 9.92 -17.25
C ARG A 127 24.01 8.73 -18.17
N GLU A 128 25.19 8.11 -18.14
CA GLU A 128 25.48 6.92 -18.92
C GLU A 128 24.69 5.71 -18.42
N ILE A 129 24.64 5.48 -17.10
CA ILE A 129 23.81 4.45 -16.47
C ILE A 129 22.35 4.64 -16.85
N PHE A 130 21.85 5.88 -16.78
CA PHE A 130 20.48 6.19 -17.15
C PHE A 130 20.19 5.82 -18.62
N LEU A 131 21.03 6.27 -19.55
CA LEU A 131 20.82 6.03 -20.98
C LEU A 131 20.99 4.56 -21.37
N LYS A 132 21.92 3.83 -20.76
CA LYS A 132 22.25 2.44 -21.14
C LYS A 132 21.41 1.39 -20.42
N GLU A 133 21.09 1.60 -19.15
CA GLU A 133 20.48 0.56 -18.29
C GLU A 133 19.07 0.89 -17.84
N VAL A 134 18.74 2.16 -17.62
CA VAL A 134 17.47 2.56 -16.98
C VAL A 134 16.40 2.91 -18.01
N LYS A 135 16.70 3.89 -18.87
CA LYS A 135 15.79 4.41 -19.89
C LYS A 135 15.24 3.29 -20.81
N PRO A 136 16.06 2.34 -21.31
CA PRO A 136 15.54 1.30 -22.18
C PRO A 136 14.54 0.36 -21.49
N LEU A 137 14.67 0.13 -20.18
CA LEU A 137 13.71 -0.70 -19.43
C LEU A 137 12.37 0.01 -19.24
N PHE A 138 12.39 1.32 -18.98
CA PHE A 138 11.16 2.11 -18.92
C PHE A 138 10.46 2.21 -20.29
N GLU A 139 11.24 2.33 -21.37
CA GLU A 139 10.72 2.30 -22.74
C GLU A 139 10.10 0.94 -23.10
N ASP A 140 10.78 -0.16 -22.76
CA ASP A 140 10.25 -1.53 -22.93
C ASP A 140 8.93 -1.75 -22.15
N ALA A 141 8.76 -1.05 -21.02
CA ALA A 141 7.55 -1.07 -20.21
C ALA A 141 6.48 -0.05 -20.66
N ASN A 142 6.72 0.71 -21.73
CA ASN A 142 5.85 1.77 -22.25
C ASN A 142 5.51 2.85 -21.20
N ILE A 143 6.52 3.25 -20.41
CA ILE A 143 6.38 4.28 -19.37
C ILE A 143 6.88 5.62 -19.89
N GLN A 144 6.02 6.64 -19.80
CA GLN A 144 6.35 8.00 -20.18
C GLN A 144 7.24 8.65 -19.11
N LEU A 145 8.40 9.17 -19.52
CA LEU A 145 9.35 9.83 -18.63
C LEU A 145 9.40 11.33 -18.91
N GLU A 146 9.29 12.13 -17.87
CA GLU A 146 9.74 13.53 -17.86
C GLU A 146 11.08 13.58 -17.12
N ILE A 147 12.13 14.10 -17.74
CA ILE A 147 13.48 14.06 -17.19
C ILE A 147 13.90 15.46 -16.77
N GLN A 148 14.29 15.58 -15.51
CA GLN A 148 14.83 16.80 -14.92
C GLN A 148 16.25 16.53 -14.43
N GLU A 149 17.24 17.19 -15.03
CA GLU A 149 18.60 17.12 -14.53
C GLU A 149 18.81 18.09 -13.37
N THR A 150 19.52 17.64 -12.33
CA THR A 150 19.92 18.51 -11.22
C THR A 150 21.24 19.21 -11.55
N GLU A 151 21.35 20.49 -11.18
CA GLU A 151 22.48 21.35 -11.58
C GLU A 151 23.34 21.73 -10.38
N TYR A 152 22.72 21.90 -9.22
CA TYR A 152 23.35 22.28 -7.96
C TYR A 152 22.62 21.62 -6.78
N GLN A 153 23.20 21.73 -5.59
CA GLN A 153 22.65 21.21 -4.33
C GLN A 153 21.31 21.90 -4.01
N LEU A 154 20.30 21.14 -3.57
CA LEU A 154 18.92 21.59 -3.31
C LEU A 154 18.07 21.87 -4.55
N HIS A 155 18.58 21.69 -5.77
CA HIS A 155 17.82 21.94 -7.00
C HIS A 155 16.56 21.05 -7.09
N ALA A 156 16.66 19.76 -6.72
CA ALA A 156 15.49 18.87 -6.76
C ALA A 156 14.44 19.29 -5.73
N LYS A 157 14.88 19.72 -4.54
CA LYS A 157 14.03 20.24 -3.47
C LYS A 157 13.20 21.43 -3.95
N GLU A 158 13.82 22.40 -4.60
CA GLU A 158 13.16 23.61 -5.11
C GLU A 158 12.09 23.28 -6.15
N ILE A 159 12.38 22.33 -7.05
CA ILE A 159 11.43 21.92 -8.09
C ILE A 159 10.22 21.21 -7.49
N VAL A 160 10.43 20.20 -6.63
CA VAL A 160 9.30 19.43 -6.07
C VAL A 160 8.41 20.25 -5.15
N LYS A 161 8.96 21.30 -4.52
CA LYS A 161 8.22 22.20 -3.64
C LYS A 161 7.10 22.95 -4.37
N TYR A 162 7.29 23.28 -5.65
CA TYR A 162 6.34 24.11 -6.41
C TYR A 162 5.68 23.41 -7.59
N MET A 163 6.18 22.24 -8.02
CA MET A 163 5.60 21.52 -9.16
C MET A 163 4.19 20.97 -8.88
N ASP A 164 3.42 20.78 -9.94
CA ASP A 164 2.18 20.01 -9.90
C ASP A 164 2.48 18.50 -9.97
N ILE A 165 2.45 17.85 -8.82
CA ILE A 165 2.71 16.42 -8.66
C ILE A 165 1.56 15.52 -9.12
N SER A 166 0.36 16.07 -9.37
CA SER A 166 -0.82 15.27 -9.74
C SER A 166 -0.71 14.64 -11.13
N LYS A 167 0.24 15.12 -11.94
CA LYS A 167 0.53 14.65 -13.31
C LYS A 167 1.30 13.33 -13.37
N TYR A 168 1.86 12.89 -12.25
CA TYR A 168 2.80 11.75 -12.21
C TYR A 168 2.28 10.64 -11.29
N ASP A 169 2.58 9.40 -11.66
CA ASP A 169 2.34 8.22 -10.83
C ASP A 169 3.44 8.03 -9.78
N GLY A 170 4.59 8.68 -9.96
CA GLY A 170 5.73 8.65 -9.05
C GLY A 170 6.91 9.52 -9.52
N ILE A 171 7.87 9.72 -8.61
CA ILE A 171 9.16 10.38 -8.87
C ILE A 171 10.25 9.31 -8.84
N VAL A 172 11.25 9.38 -9.72
CA VAL A 172 12.42 8.47 -9.72
C VAL A 172 13.69 9.28 -9.55
N CYS A 173 14.49 8.94 -8.54
CA CYS A 173 15.80 9.54 -8.32
C CYS A 173 16.88 8.64 -8.91
N VAL A 174 17.54 9.09 -9.98
CA VAL A 174 18.71 8.42 -10.58
C VAL A 174 19.96 9.14 -10.08
N SER A 175 20.38 8.77 -8.87
CA SER A 175 21.46 9.42 -8.13
C SER A 175 21.93 8.53 -6.97
N GLY A 176 22.58 9.13 -5.97
CA GLY A 176 22.72 8.55 -4.63
C GLY A 176 21.62 9.06 -3.68
N ASP A 177 21.79 8.80 -2.39
CA ASP A 177 20.80 9.11 -1.35
C ASP A 177 20.44 10.62 -1.28
N GLY A 178 21.39 11.53 -1.53
CA GLY A 178 21.16 12.99 -1.38
C GLY A 178 20.02 13.57 -2.22
N VAL A 179 19.81 13.11 -3.47
CA VAL A 179 18.67 13.59 -4.28
C VAL A 179 17.33 13.13 -3.71
N LEU A 180 17.27 11.93 -3.13
CA LEU A 180 16.06 11.49 -2.41
C LEU A 180 15.77 12.43 -1.24
N VAL A 181 16.80 12.78 -0.46
CA VAL A 181 16.66 13.65 0.71
C VAL A 181 16.11 15.02 0.28
N GLU A 182 16.64 15.58 -0.82
CA GLU A 182 16.13 16.81 -1.41
C GLU A 182 14.65 16.71 -1.80
N VAL A 183 14.28 15.63 -2.51
CA VAL A 183 12.89 15.38 -2.92
C VAL A 183 11.97 15.27 -1.70
N VAL A 184 12.34 14.49 -0.68
CA VAL A 184 11.53 14.29 0.53
C VAL A 184 11.36 15.60 1.29
N ASN A 185 12.45 16.34 1.53
CA ASN A 185 12.38 17.64 2.21
C ASN A 185 11.53 18.64 1.41
N GLY A 186 11.65 18.66 0.09
CA GLY A 186 10.87 19.55 -0.76
C GLY A 186 9.38 19.21 -0.74
N LEU A 187 9.01 17.94 -0.71
CA LEU A 187 7.61 17.49 -0.56
C LEU A 187 7.04 17.81 0.83
N LEU A 188 7.84 17.66 1.89
CA LEU A 188 7.43 17.94 3.27
C LEU A 188 7.30 19.45 3.57
N GLU A 189 8.00 20.31 2.85
CA GLU A 189 7.86 21.78 2.97
C GLU A 189 6.61 22.34 2.27
N ARG A 190 5.85 21.51 1.54
CA ARG A 190 4.68 21.97 0.81
C ARG A 190 3.48 22.22 1.73
N PRO A 191 2.60 23.18 1.42
CA PRO A 191 1.32 23.33 2.13
C PRO A 191 0.45 22.06 2.09
N ASP A 192 0.47 21.34 0.96
CA ASP A 192 -0.27 20.10 0.71
C ASP A 192 0.56 18.83 1.01
N TRP A 193 1.60 18.92 1.86
CA TRP A 193 2.55 17.83 2.14
C TRP A 193 1.86 16.49 2.46
N ARG A 194 0.72 16.51 3.17
CA ARG A 194 -0.06 15.31 3.55
C ARG A 194 -0.48 14.48 2.33
N THR A 195 -0.76 15.14 1.22
CA THR A 195 -1.08 14.49 -0.05
C THR A 195 0.19 14.26 -0.86
N ALA A 196 1.11 15.22 -0.84
CA ALA A 196 2.32 15.18 -1.65
C ALA A 196 3.27 14.04 -1.28
N ILE A 197 3.52 13.81 0.01
CA ILE A 197 4.43 12.75 0.49
C ILE A 197 3.90 11.34 0.21
N LYS A 198 2.62 11.19 -0.15
CA LYS A 198 2.03 9.90 -0.56
C LYS A 198 2.38 9.51 -2.00
N LEU A 199 2.99 10.41 -2.77
CA LEU A 199 3.48 10.12 -4.11
C LEU A 199 4.67 9.13 -3.99
N PRO A 200 4.64 7.97 -4.67
CA PRO A 200 5.75 7.02 -4.63
C PRO A 200 7.05 7.61 -5.15
N ILE A 201 8.16 7.34 -4.45
CA ILE A 201 9.52 7.73 -4.85
C ILE A 201 10.32 6.46 -5.13
N GLY A 202 10.73 6.28 -6.39
CA GLY A 202 11.66 5.25 -6.83
C GLY A 202 13.11 5.74 -6.75
N MET A 203 14.04 4.83 -6.53
CA MET A 203 15.47 5.13 -6.50
C MET A 203 16.21 4.19 -7.43
N VAL A 204 17.20 4.72 -8.13
CA VAL A 204 18.11 3.95 -8.99
C VAL A 204 19.54 4.30 -8.58
N PRO A 205 20.37 3.31 -8.18
CA PRO A 205 21.73 3.57 -7.72
C PRO A 205 22.58 4.09 -8.87
N ALA A 206 22.94 5.36 -8.81
CA ALA A 206 23.84 6.03 -9.74
C ALA A 206 24.79 7.01 -9.02
N GLY A 207 24.77 7.03 -7.68
CA GLY A 207 25.62 7.83 -6.82
C GLY A 207 26.73 7.03 -6.17
N THR A 208 27.47 7.68 -5.27
CA THR A 208 28.50 7.06 -4.43
C THR A 208 27.98 6.54 -3.09
N GLY A 209 26.87 7.10 -2.60
CA GLY A 209 26.12 6.61 -1.43
C GLY A 209 24.77 6.11 -1.90
N ASN A 210 24.50 4.82 -1.73
CA ASN A 210 23.29 4.13 -2.20
C ASN A 210 22.68 3.29 -1.05
N GLY A 211 22.79 3.76 0.19
CA GLY A 211 22.39 3.02 1.39
C GLY A 211 20.89 2.71 1.43
N MET A 212 20.04 3.67 1.03
CA MET A 212 18.60 3.48 1.02
C MET A 212 18.17 2.43 -0.01
N ILE A 213 18.67 2.53 -1.25
CA ILE A 213 18.28 1.57 -2.31
C ILE A 213 18.88 0.19 -2.07
N LYS A 214 20.10 0.09 -1.51
CA LYS A 214 20.65 -1.18 -1.01
C LYS A 214 19.73 -1.79 0.04
N SER A 215 19.29 -1.00 1.03
CA SER A 215 18.35 -1.46 2.07
C SER A 215 17.04 -1.99 1.50
N LEU A 216 16.48 -1.33 0.48
CA LEU A 216 15.24 -1.76 -0.16
C LEU A 216 15.41 -3.08 -0.91
N LEU A 217 16.46 -3.20 -1.74
CA LEU A 217 16.68 -4.38 -2.58
C LEU A 217 17.12 -5.61 -1.78
N ASP A 218 17.92 -5.42 -0.74
CA ASP A 218 18.39 -6.49 0.15
C ASP A 218 17.22 -7.22 0.82
N THR A 219 16.16 -6.49 1.22
CA THR A 219 14.97 -7.10 1.85
C THR A 219 14.18 -8.04 0.95
N VAL A 220 14.41 -7.98 -0.36
CA VAL A 220 13.77 -8.84 -1.36
C VAL A 220 14.78 -9.75 -2.07
N GLY A 221 16.01 -9.84 -1.54
CA GLY A 221 17.07 -10.70 -2.08
C GLY A 221 17.69 -10.21 -3.39
N LEU A 222 17.43 -8.97 -3.80
CA LEU A 222 17.93 -8.42 -5.06
C LEU A 222 19.26 -7.70 -4.89
N ARG A 223 20.14 -7.83 -5.89
CA ARG A 223 21.39 -7.07 -5.96
C ARG A 223 21.12 -5.57 -6.11
N CYS A 224 21.91 -4.75 -5.42
CA CYS A 224 21.89 -3.30 -5.58
C CYS A 224 22.53 -2.89 -6.92
N CYS A 225 21.71 -2.79 -7.96
CA CYS A 225 22.13 -2.30 -9.28
C CYS A 225 20.98 -1.55 -9.98
N ALA A 226 21.33 -0.78 -11.02
CA ALA A 226 20.37 0.06 -11.74
C ALA A 226 19.21 -0.74 -12.35
N ARG A 227 19.49 -1.93 -12.88
CA ARG A 227 18.48 -2.83 -13.48
C ARG A 227 17.48 -3.35 -12.47
N SER A 228 17.94 -3.95 -11.36
CA SER A 228 17.06 -4.49 -10.31
C SER A 228 16.17 -3.41 -9.70
N ALA A 229 16.72 -2.22 -9.48
CA ALA A 229 15.98 -1.06 -9.01
C ALA A 229 14.90 -0.63 -10.02
N THR A 230 15.26 -0.48 -11.29
CA THR A 230 14.35 -0.06 -12.37
C THR A 230 13.21 -1.07 -12.58
N ILE A 231 13.52 -2.37 -12.60
CA ILE A 231 12.52 -3.44 -12.71
C ILE A 231 11.56 -3.41 -11.51
N SER A 232 12.06 -3.18 -10.30
CA SER A 232 11.22 -3.06 -9.10
C SER A 232 10.26 -1.87 -9.18
N ILE A 233 10.72 -0.74 -9.75
CA ILE A 233 9.88 0.45 -10.02
C ILE A 233 8.80 0.11 -11.06
N ILE A 234 9.18 -0.51 -12.18
CA ILE A 234 8.25 -0.93 -13.24
C ILE A 234 7.19 -1.88 -12.68
N ARG A 235 7.58 -2.86 -11.86
CA ARG A 235 6.66 -3.79 -11.19
C ARG A 235 5.78 -3.13 -10.11
N GLY A 236 6.00 -1.85 -9.80
CA GLY A 236 5.20 -1.09 -8.85
C GLY A 236 5.35 -1.56 -7.40
N HIS A 237 6.49 -2.18 -7.06
CA HIS A 237 6.79 -2.57 -5.68
C HIS A 237 6.96 -1.33 -4.79
N LYS A 238 6.26 -1.29 -3.66
CA LYS A 238 6.24 -0.14 -2.75
C LYS A 238 6.46 -0.60 -1.31
N ARG A 239 7.18 0.21 -0.54
CA ARG A 239 7.40 0.04 0.89
C ARG A 239 7.31 1.40 1.57
N SER A 240 6.65 1.45 2.72
CA SER A 240 6.64 2.66 3.56
C SER A 240 8.00 2.81 4.27
N VAL A 241 8.41 4.05 4.52
CA VAL A 241 9.66 4.39 5.20
C VAL A 241 9.32 5.43 6.26
N ASP A 242 9.88 5.28 7.46
CA ASP A 242 9.74 6.30 8.50
C ASP A 242 10.55 7.56 8.12
N VAL A 243 10.20 8.72 8.65
CA VAL A 243 10.98 9.95 8.44
C VAL A 243 11.36 10.53 9.79
N ALA A 244 12.66 10.70 10.01
CA ALA A 244 13.19 11.36 11.19
C ALA A 244 13.11 12.88 11.01
N THR A 245 12.50 13.55 11.97
CA THR A 245 12.52 15.02 12.07
C THR A 245 13.63 15.42 13.02
N ILE A 246 14.60 16.17 12.50
CA ILE A 246 15.69 16.78 13.26
C ILE A 246 15.34 18.25 13.43
N SER A 247 15.19 18.72 14.67
CA SER A 247 14.85 20.10 15.00
C SER A 247 15.91 20.79 15.86
N GLN A 248 16.16 22.06 15.54
CA GLN A 248 16.94 23.00 16.36
C GLN A 248 16.29 24.39 16.25
N GLY A 249 15.58 24.80 17.31
CA GLY A 249 14.76 26.01 17.28
C GLY A 249 13.65 25.90 16.22
N HIS A 250 13.56 26.88 15.32
CA HIS A 250 12.61 26.85 14.19
C HIS A 250 13.11 26.04 12.98
N THR A 251 14.39 25.70 12.95
CA THR A 251 14.98 24.98 11.81
C THR A 251 14.68 23.50 11.92
N LYS A 252 14.17 22.93 10.83
CA LYS A 252 13.84 21.50 10.71
C LYS A 252 14.55 20.90 9.51
N PHE A 253 14.98 19.65 9.65
CA PHE A 253 15.50 18.82 8.57
C PHE A 253 14.88 17.43 8.65
N PHE A 254 14.50 16.87 7.51
CA PHE A 254 13.87 15.55 7.44
C PHE A 254 14.87 14.54 6.90
N SER A 255 15.28 13.59 7.76
CA SER A 255 16.18 12.51 7.42
C SER A 255 15.40 11.23 7.13
N VAL A 256 15.85 10.49 6.12
CA VAL A 256 15.29 9.21 5.70
C VAL A 256 16.26 8.05 5.89
N LEU A 257 17.57 8.32 6.04
CA LEU A 257 18.61 7.30 6.11
C LEU A 257 19.29 7.25 7.48
N MET A 258 20.01 8.32 7.85
CA MET A 258 20.87 8.38 9.03
C MET A 258 21.19 9.79 9.54
N LEU A 259 21.66 9.84 10.80
CA LEU A 259 22.40 10.98 11.36
C LEU A 259 23.68 10.46 11.99
N ALA A 260 24.80 11.17 11.80
CA ALA A 260 26.09 10.83 12.41
C ALA A 260 26.76 12.02 13.10
N TRP A 261 27.50 11.70 14.16
CA TRP A 261 28.36 12.62 14.89
C TRP A 261 29.60 11.90 15.41
N GLY A 262 30.77 12.54 15.32
CA GLY A 262 32.07 11.96 15.66
C GLY A 262 32.75 11.28 14.48
N LEU A 263 33.42 10.14 14.70
CA LEU A 263 34.25 9.47 13.68
C LEU A 263 33.55 9.26 12.33
N ILE A 264 32.29 8.80 12.30
CA ILE A 264 31.58 8.56 11.04
C ILE A 264 31.32 9.87 10.28
N ALA A 265 30.90 10.93 10.97
CA ALA A 265 30.69 12.25 10.35
C ALA A 265 32.01 12.88 9.89
N ASP A 266 33.10 12.70 10.66
CA ASP A 266 34.44 13.11 10.24
C ASP A 266 34.85 12.40 8.96
N ILE A 267 34.58 11.10 8.86
CA ILE A 267 34.89 10.30 7.66
C ILE A 267 34.08 10.79 6.48
N ASP A 268 32.77 10.91 6.60
CA ASP A 268 31.93 11.25 5.46
C ASP A 268 32.24 12.65 4.92
N ILE A 269 32.33 13.64 5.82
CA ILE A 269 32.45 15.04 5.44
C ILE A 269 33.89 15.47 5.15
N GLU A 270 34.87 15.07 5.97
CA GLU A 270 36.25 15.52 5.73
C GLU A 270 36.88 14.81 4.52
N SER A 271 36.41 13.61 4.16
CA SER A 271 36.90 12.87 3.00
C SER A 271 36.38 13.41 1.66
N GLU A 272 35.42 14.33 1.65
CA GLU A 272 34.93 15.03 0.45
C GLU A 272 36.05 15.76 -0.32
N ARG A 273 37.14 16.15 0.36
CA ARG A 273 38.34 16.70 -0.32
C ARG A 273 39.00 15.70 -1.28
N PHE A 274 38.69 14.42 -1.14
CA PHE A 274 39.17 13.31 -1.96
C PHE A 274 38.07 12.73 -2.86
N ARG A 275 37.04 13.51 -3.21
CA ARG A 275 35.92 13.04 -4.07
C ARG A 275 36.36 12.42 -5.39
N TRP A 276 37.54 12.79 -5.90
CA TRP A 276 38.16 12.18 -7.09
C TRP A 276 38.44 10.67 -6.93
N MET A 277 38.60 10.15 -5.69
CA MET A 277 38.79 8.72 -5.41
C MET A 277 37.48 7.92 -5.53
N GLY A 278 36.31 8.56 -5.56
CA GLY A 278 35.02 7.88 -5.45
C GLY A 278 34.81 7.30 -4.05
N SER A 279 34.15 6.13 -3.95
CA SER A 279 33.84 5.47 -2.66
C SER A 279 35.07 5.12 -1.82
N ALA A 280 36.21 4.80 -2.47
CA ALA A 280 37.48 4.50 -1.80
C ALA A 280 38.00 5.63 -0.89
N ARG A 281 37.48 6.86 -1.04
CA ARG A 281 37.79 7.99 -0.13
C ARG A 281 37.42 7.68 1.32
N LEU A 282 36.33 6.93 1.52
CA LEU A 282 35.81 6.61 2.85
C LEU A 282 36.78 5.68 3.57
N ASP A 283 37.23 4.61 2.92
CA ASP A 283 38.19 3.65 3.50
C ASP A 283 39.54 4.30 3.77
N PHE A 284 40.06 5.07 2.80
CA PHE A 284 41.32 5.80 2.94
C PHE A 284 41.27 6.75 4.13
N TYR A 285 40.21 7.55 4.23
CA TYR A 285 40.09 8.53 5.29
C TYR A 285 39.76 7.91 6.64
N ALA A 286 39.00 6.82 6.67
CA ALA A 286 38.75 6.02 7.86
C ALA A 286 40.08 5.53 8.45
N LEU A 287 40.96 4.95 7.65
CA LEU A 287 42.29 4.51 8.12
C LEU A 287 43.09 5.68 8.70
N GLN A 288 43.12 6.81 7.99
CA GLN A 288 43.80 8.02 8.46
C GLN A 288 43.23 8.51 9.80
N ARG A 289 41.90 8.51 9.96
CA ARG A 289 41.23 8.91 11.21
C ARG A 289 41.41 7.89 12.32
N ILE A 290 41.50 6.60 12.05
CA ILE A 290 41.78 5.58 13.09
C ILE A 290 43.19 5.74 13.64
N ILE A 291 44.17 6.06 12.78
CA ILE A 291 45.55 6.36 13.20
C ILE A 291 45.56 7.62 14.08
N CYS A 292 44.86 8.67 13.66
CA CYS A 292 44.72 9.93 14.40
C CYS A 292 43.32 10.07 15.02
N LEU A 293 42.95 9.09 15.85
CA LEU A 293 41.60 8.97 16.42
C LEU A 293 41.26 10.16 17.31
N ARG A 294 40.08 10.73 17.08
CA ARG A 294 39.50 11.77 17.94
C ARG A 294 38.42 11.15 18.80
N GLN A 295 38.28 11.69 20.00
CA GLN A 295 37.15 11.41 20.88
C GLN A 295 36.44 12.71 21.16
N TYR A 296 35.13 12.65 21.32
CA TYR A 296 34.30 13.81 21.53
C TYR A 296 33.58 13.71 22.86
N ASN A 297 33.68 14.78 23.66
CA ASN A 297 32.78 14.96 24.78
C ASN A 297 31.39 15.20 24.24
N GLY A 298 30.37 14.64 24.88
CA GLY A 298 29.00 14.83 24.44
C GLY A 298 28.04 14.10 25.36
N HIS A 299 26.77 14.38 25.16
CA HIS A 299 25.70 13.85 25.98
C HIS A 299 24.52 13.49 25.09
N ILE A 300 24.01 12.27 25.24
CA ILE A 300 22.82 11.81 24.53
C ILE A 300 21.73 11.48 25.53
N THR A 301 20.55 12.04 25.33
CA THR A 301 19.35 11.72 26.09
C THR A 301 18.34 11.10 25.14
N PHE A 302 17.81 9.92 25.44
CA PHE A 302 16.96 9.17 24.52
C PHE A 302 15.76 8.52 25.21
N LEU A 303 14.72 8.29 24.41
CA LEU A 303 13.55 7.52 24.80
C LEU A 303 13.69 6.10 24.23
N PRO A 304 13.97 5.08 25.05
CA PRO A 304 14.17 3.72 24.57
C PRO A 304 12.88 3.12 23.98
N ALA A 305 13.03 2.28 22.98
CA ALA A 305 11.99 1.39 22.52
C ALA A 305 11.75 0.26 23.55
N PRO A 306 10.57 -0.39 23.52
CA PRO A 306 10.30 -1.54 24.39
C PRO A 306 11.39 -2.61 24.28
N GLY A 307 11.94 -3.04 25.42
CA GLY A 307 13.06 -3.99 25.52
C GLY A 307 14.45 -3.36 25.68
N TYR A 308 14.58 -2.04 25.53
CA TYR A 308 15.84 -1.30 25.66
C TYR A 308 15.89 -0.39 26.90
N GLU A 309 14.94 -0.53 27.82
CA GLU A 309 14.80 0.33 29.02
C GLU A 309 15.91 0.12 30.05
N SER A 310 16.69 -0.96 29.96
CA SER A 310 17.82 -1.24 30.84
C SER A 310 19.06 -0.39 30.51
N TYR A 311 19.14 0.19 29.32
CA TYR A 311 20.30 0.96 28.86
C TYR A 311 20.31 2.40 29.41
N GLY A 312 21.52 2.93 29.65
CA GLY A 312 21.73 4.29 30.16
C GLY A 312 21.27 4.49 31.61
N GLN A 313 21.41 5.70 32.13
CA GLN A 313 20.89 6.08 33.46
C GLN A 313 19.56 6.82 33.32
N PRO A 314 18.62 6.73 34.27
CA PRO A 314 17.41 7.54 34.26
C PRO A 314 17.74 9.04 34.21
N ALA A 315 17.11 9.78 33.30
CA ALA A 315 17.32 11.22 33.13
C ALA A 315 16.03 11.99 33.45
N SER A 316 16.14 13.08 34.22
CA SER A 316 15.08 14.08 34.32
C SER A 316 15.11 14.96 33.07
N PHE A 317 14.23 14.70 32.12
CA PHE A 317 14.18 15.47 30.88
C PHE A 317 13.57 16.86 31.14
N SER A 318 14.38 17.91 31.00
CA SER A 318 13.88 19.27 30.83
C SER A 318 13.75 19.51 29.32
N LEU A 319 12.52 19.73 28.85
CA LEU A 319 12.28 20.00 27.43
C LEU A 319 13.16 21.16 26.98
N TYR A 320 13.80 21.00 25.82
CA TYR A 320 14.01 22.16 24.96
C TYR A 320 12.60 22.64 24.59
N LYS A 321 12.16 23.76 25.17
CA LYS A 321 10.88 24.36 24.78
C LYS A 321 11.08 24.89 23.37
N GLU A 322 10.52 24.20 22.38
CA GLU A 322 10.32 24.82 21.08
C GLU A 322 9.59 26.15 21.29
N PRO A 323 10.03 27.24 20.66
CA PRO A 323 9.26 28.48 20.65
C PRO A 323 7.83 28.14 20.18
N PRO A 324 6.78 28.76 20.74
CA PRO A 324 5.42 28.49 20.28
C PRO A 324 5.35 28.65 18.76
N VAL A 325 4.94 27.59 18.08
CA VAL A 325 4.76 27.57 16.63
C VAL A 325 3.79 28.70 16.29
N SER A 326 4.25 29.68 15.51
CA SER A 326 3.33 30.70 14.99
C SER A 326 2.33 30.02 14.06
N ASP A 327 1.07 30.46 14.05
CA ASP A 327 -0.04 29.90 13.24
C ASP A 327 0.18 29.91 11.71
N LYS A 328 1.40 30.15 11.22
CA LYS A 328 1.76 30.31 9.80
C LYS A 328 2.98 29.49 9.33
N GLU A 329 3.49 28.52 10.08
CA GLU A 329 4.52 27.61 9.52
C GLU A 329 3.88 26.61 8.54
N LEU A 330 4.11 26.83 7.23
CA LEU A 330 3.68 25.93 6.16
C LEU A 330 4.57 24.67 6.12
N GLY A 331 3.98 23.52 5.78
CA GLY A 331 4.69 22.25 5.69
C GLY A 331 4.53 21.35 6.91
N TYR A 332 5.16 20.17 6.84
CA TYR A 332 5.22 19.21 7.93
C TYR A 332 6.08 19.74 9.08
N GLN A 333 5.58 19.66 10.31
CA GLN A 333 6.26 20.21 11.49
C GLN A 333 6.91 19.14 12.38
N GLY A 334 6.86 17.87 11.98
CA GLY A 334 7.27 16.76 12.83
C GLY A 334 6.13 16.18 13.69
N PRO A 335 6.44 15.17 14.52
CA PRO A 335 5.47 14.56 15.42
C PRO A 335 5.15 15.48 16.62
N GLU A 336 3.87 15.70 16.89
CA GLU A 336 3.39 16.44 18.08
C GLU A 336 3.42 15.48 19.29
N THR A 337 4.60 15.19 19.82
CA THR A 337 4.71 14.27 20.96
C THR A 337 4.98 15.05 22.24
N LYS A 338 4.11 14.87 23.26
CA LYS A 338 4.35 15.40 24.60
C LYS A 338 5.34 14.49 25.33
N PHE A 339 6.57 14.97 25.52
CA PHE A 339 7.65 14.17 26.10
C PHE A 339 7.74 14.23 27.64
N GLU A 340 6.91 15.06 28.28
CA GLU A 340 7.01 15.49 29.68
C GLU A 340 6.82 14.37 30.72
N CYS A 341 6.15 13.26 30.36
CA CYS A 341 5.86 12.14 31.26
C CYS A 341 6.59 10.84 30.89
N LEU A 342 7.52 10.90 29.93
CA LEU A 342 8.17 9.71 29.38
C LEU A 342 9.49 9.39 30.11
N ARG A 343 9.85 8.11 30.19
CA ARG A 343 11.03 7.62 30.93
C ARG A 343 12.29 7.75 30.08
N TRP A 344 12.85 8.95 30.05
CA TRP A 344 14.11 9.23 29.35
C TRP A 344 15.32 8.60 30.03
N ARG A 345 16.32 8.27 29.22
CA ARG A 345 17.61 7.72 29.63
C ARG A 345 18.75 8.56 29.08
N GLU A 346 19.87 8.61 29.77
CA GLU A 346 21.07 9.32 29.31
C GLU A 346 22.29 8.40 29.18
N LEU A 347 23.16 8.75 28.22
CA LEU A 347 24.54 8.29 28.14
C LEU A 347 25.45 9.50 27.97
N LYS A 348 26.53 9.52 28.74
CA LYS A 348 27.56 10.56 28.68
C LYS A 348 28.84 10.00 28.04
N GLY A 349 29.50 10.87 27.29
CA GLY A 349 30.77 10.59 26.64
C GLY A 349 31.93 10.42 27.64
N PRO A 350 33.17 10.29 27.14
CA PRO A 350 33.56 10.54 25.75
C PRO A 350 33.10 9.44 24.79
N PHE A 351 32.81 9.85 23.56
CA PHE A 351 32.40 8.98 22.46
C PHE A 351 33.42 9.04 21.32
N VAL A 352 33.63 7.91 20.65
CA VAL A 352 34.33 7.89 19.36
C VAL A 352 33.36 8.35 18.28
N THR A 353 32.14 7.82 18.29
CA THR A 353 31.07 8.21 17.37
C THR A 353 29.70 7.80 17.90
N VAL A 354 28.70 8.55 17.48
CA VAL A 354 27.28 8.28 17.68
C VAL A 354 26.61 8.37 16.31
N TRP A 355 25.78 7.41 15.96
CA TRP A 355 24.96 7.51 14.76
C TRP A 355 23.59 6.86 14.95
N LEU A 356 22.62 7.36 14.19
CA LEU A 356 21.24 6.89 14.13
C LEU A 356 20.97 6.38 12.71
N HIS A 357 20.25 5.27 12.58
CA HIS A 357 19.76 4.77 11.31
C HIS A 357 18.27 4.51 11.33
N ASN A 358 17.66 4.77 10.18
CA ASN A 358 16.27 4.43 9.88
C ASN A 358 16.15 3.13 9.08
N VAL A 359 17.21 2.76 8.36
CA VAL A 359 17.28 1.57 7.51
C VAL A 359 18.60 0.82 7.71
N PRO A 360 18.70 -0.46 7.35
CA PRO A 360 19.86 -1.27 7.72
C PRO A 360 21.20 -0.83 7.12
N TRP A 361 21.21 -0.48 5.85
CA TRP A 361 22.43 -0.17 5.10
C TRP A 361 22.63 1.34 4.98
N GLY A 362 23.81 1.83 5.35
CA GLY A 362 24.24 3.22 5.12
C GLY A 362 24.93 3.42 3.76
N ALA A 363 25.48 2.35 3.19
CA ALA A 363 26.07 2.30 1.85
C ALA A 363 26.05 0.85 1.34
N GLU A 364 26.47 0.61 0.09
CA GLU A 364 26.43 -0.73 -0.53
C GLU A 364 27.17 -1.82 0.26
N ASN A 365 28.25 -1.45 0.95
CA ASN A 365 29.10 -2.35 1.74
C ASN A 365 29.08 -2.01 3.24
N THR A 366 28.04 -1.34 3.72
CA THR A 366 27.98 -0.83 5.10
C THR A 366 26.61 -1.10 5.69
N LEU A 367 26.42 -2.31 6.25
CA LEU A 367 25.29 -2.74 7.07
C LEU A 367 25.40 -2.12 8.46
N ALA A 368 25.24 -0.80 8.54
CA ALA A 368 25.49 -0.02 9.75
C ALA A 368 24.51 -0.33 10.90
N ALA A 369 23.27 -0.71 10.59
CA ALA A 369 22.21 -1.00 11.55
C ALA A 369 21.45 -2.31 11.21
N PRO A 370 22.06 -3.49 11.44
CA PRO A 370 21.53 -4.77 10.97
C PRO A 370 20.11 -5.12 11.45
N ASN A 371 19.64 -4.54 12.58
CA ASN A 371 18.31 -4.81 13.12
C ASN A 371 17.27 -3.74 12.80
N ALA A 372 17.63 -2.69 12.04
CA ALA A 372 16.70 -1.63 11.64
C ALA A 372 15.58 -2.20 10.78
N LYS A 373 14.34 -1.73 10.97
CA LYS A 373 13.20 -2.16 10.16
C LYS A 373 12.43 -0.96 9.65
N PHE A 374 12.03 -1.07 8.39
CA PHE A 374 11.17 -0.08 7.75
C PHE A 374 9.82 0.05 8.48
N SER A 375 9.39 1.29 8.72
CA SER A 375 8.05 1.62 9.23
C SER A 375 7.73 1.00 10.59
N ASP A 376 8.75 0.82 11.42
CA ASP A 376 8.54 0.40 12.81
C ASP A 376 8.50 1.60 13.77
N GLY A 377 8.90 2.77 13.28
CA GLY A 377 8.73 4.01 14.00
C GLY A 377 9.71 4.27 15.10
N PHE A 378 10.88 3.71 15.00
CA PHE A 378 12.02 3.93 15.86
C PHE A 378 13.25 4.16 14.99
N LEU A 379 14.31 4.62 15.64
CA LEU A 379 15.64 4.72 15.04
C LEU A 379 16.57 3.78 15.79
N ASP A 380 17.48 3.16 15.06
CA ASP A 380 18.53 2.34 15.62
C ASP A 380 19.71 3.24 15.95
N LEU A 381 19.99 3.38 17.24
CA LEU A 381 21.09 4.16 17.80
C LEU A 381 22.29 3.24 18.04
N ILE A 382 23.41 3.60 17.42
CA ILE A 382 24.69 2.95 17.62
C ILE A 382 25.65 3.95 18.24
N VAL A 383 26.26 3.55 19.35
CA VAL A 383 27.23 4.36 20.10
C VAL A 383 28.51 3.56 20.25
N LEU A 384 29.61 4.12 19.77
CA LEU A 384 30.94 3.56 19.98
C LEU A 384 31.67 4.38 21.04
N LYS A 385 32.02 3.72 22.15
CA LYS A 385 32.88 4.29 23.19
C LYS A 385 34.35 4.04 22.88
N ASN A 386 35.24 4.51 23.76
CA ASN A 386 36.68 4.29 23.63
C ASN A 386 37.00 2.81 23.44
N CYS A 387 37.75 2.48 22.39
CA CYS A 387 38.20 1.13 22.09
C CYS A 387 39.62 1.15 21.48
N PRO A 388 40.40 0.06 21.61
CA PRO A 388 41.71 -0.03 20.99
C PRO A 388 41.65 0.11 19.46
N LYS A 389 42.61 0.81 18.85
CA LYS A 389 42.62 1.10 17.40
C LYS A 389 42.54 -0.13 16.50
N LEU A 390 43.18 -1.25 16.90
CA LEU A 390 43.11 -2.51 16.15
C LEU A 390 41.70 -3.14 16.22
N VAL A 391 41.03 -3.01 17.37
CA VAL A 391 39.63 -3.42 17.52
C VAL A 391 38.76 -2.53 16.64
N LEU A 392 38.96 -1.20 16.67
CA LEU A 392 38.25 -0.27 15.82
C LEU A 392 38.39 -0.59 14.32
N LEU A 393 39.61 -0.92 13.87
CA LEU A 393 39.83 -1.35 12.49
C LEU A 393 39.04 -2.61 12.15
N SER A 394 38.99 -3.59 13.06
CA SER A 394 38.16 -4.78 12.92
C SER A 394 36.66 -4.44 12.86
N LEU A 395 36.19 -3.51 13.70
CA LEU A 395 34.79 -3.09 13.70
C LEU A 395 34.40 -2.42 12.37
N MET A 396 35.28 -1.60 11.80
CA MET A 396 35.03 -0.99 10.49
C MET A 396 34.91 -2.04 9.38
N SER A 397 35.72 -3.12 9.43
CA SER A 397 35.58 -4.25 8.48
C SER A 397 34.26 -5.01 8.67
N GLN A 398 33.82 -5.19 9.93
CA GLN A 398 32.58 -5.87 10.30
C GLN A 398 31.31 -5.06 9.96
N LEU A 399 31.43 -3.80 9.55
CA LEU A 399 30.29 -3.06 9.00
C LEU A 399 29.76 -3.70 7.71
N SER A 400 30.56 -4.51 7.00
CA SER A 400 30.13 -5.17 5.76
C SER A 400 29.10 -6.29 5.99
N ASP A 401 29.13 -6.95 7.15
CA ASP A 401 28.24 -8.05 7.52
C ASP A 401 27.37 -7.75 8.76
N GLY A 402 27.54 -6.56 9.35
CA GLY A 402 26.77 -6.10 10.50
C GLY A 402 27.20 -6.71 11.84
N THR A 403 28.28 -7.51 11.89
CA THR A 403 28.70 -8.18 13.13
C THR A 403 29.36 -7.24 14.14
N HIS A 404 29.67 -6.00 13.74
CA HIS A 404 30.24 -4.95 14.61
C HIS A 404 29.38 -4.68 15.84
N VAL A 405 28.05 -4.84 15.73
CA VAL A 405 27.11 -4.62 16.84
C VAL A 405 27.23 -5.64 17.98
N GLN A 406 27.92 -6.76 17.76
CA GLN A 406 28.16 -7.79 18.77
C GLN A 406 29.35 -7.46 19.68
N SER A 407 30.14 -6.45 19.31
CA SER A 407 31.32 -6.04 20.06
C SER A 407 30.95 -5.41 21.41
N PRO A 408 31.70 -5.72 22.50
CA PRO A 408 31.45 -5.11 23.81
C PRO A 408 31.72 -3.59 23.84
N PHE A 409 32.37 -3.04 22.81
CA PHE A 409 32.63 -1.60 22.69
C PHE A 409 31.49 -0.82 22.01
N VAL A 410 30.54 -1.54 21.40
CA VAL A 410 29.41 -0.98 20.67
C VAL A 410 28.16 -1.13 21.51
N ILE A 411 27.45 -0.02 21.72
CA ILE A 411 26.11 -0.04 22.30
C ILE A 411 25.13 0.09 21.14
N TYR A 412 24.32 -0.94 20.94
CA TYR A 412 23.24 -0.97 19.96
C TYR A 412 21.90 -0.90 20.68
N LEU A 413 21.10 0.12 20.41
CA LEU A 413 19.80 0.26 21.03
C LEU A 413 18.79 0.92 20.10
N LYS A 414 17.51 0.69 20.36
CA LYS A 414 16.43 1.25 19.55
C LYS A 414 15.73 2.37 20.32
N VAL A 415 15.50 3.51 19.65
CA VAL A 415 14.98 4.74 20.29
C VAL A 415 13.80 5.32 19.53
N LYS A 416 12.88 5.92 20.28
CA LYS A 416 11.73 6.66 19.71
C LYS A 416 12.05 8.14 19.46
N ALA A 417 12.91 8.70 20.31
CA ALA A 417 13.40 10.06 20.22
C ALA A 417 14.79 10.13 20.85
N LEU A 418 15.60 11.08 20.39
CA LEU A 418 16.94 11.33 20.91
C LEU A 418 17.23 12.83 20.91
N VAL A 419 17.94 13.29 21.92
CA VAL A 419 18.55 14.62 21.98
C VAL A 419 20.04 14.42 22.03
N LEU A 420 20.75 14.97 21.05
CA LEU A 420 22.20 14.98 20.97
C LEU A 420 22.69 16.35 21.40
N GLU A 421 23.50 16.38 22.46
CA GLU A 421 24.29 17.53 22.91
C GLU A 421 25.75 17.28 22.51
N PRO A 422 26.17 17.79 21.33
CA PRO A 422 27.54 17.59 20.86
C PRO A 422 28.49 18.48 21.66
N GLY A 423 29.70 17.99 21.95
CA GLY A 423 30.73 18.76 22.65
C GLY A 423 32.10 18.68 21.95
N ALA A 424 33.09 19.33 22.57
CA ALA A 424 34.43 19.46 22.01
C ALA A 424 35.21 18.13 21.98
N CYS A 425 36.23 18.10 21.14
CA CYS A 425 37.24 17.06 21.09
C CYS A 425 37.96 16.96 22.45
N VAL A 426 38.16 15.74 22.94
CA VAL A 426 38.77 15.47 24.26
C VAL A 426 40.21 15.98 24.31
N ASP A 427 40.99 15.72 23.27
CA ASP A 427 42.41 16.07 23.21
C ASP A 427 42.65 17.54 22.77
N GLU A 428 41.63 18.17 22.17
CA GLU A 428 41.69 19.55 21.67
C GLU A 428 40.40 20.31 22.05
N PRO A 429 40.30 20.88 23.26
CA PRO A 429 39.06 21.49 23.76
C PRO A 429 38.51 22.66 22.94
N ASP A 430 39.36 23.34 22.16
CA ASP A 430 38.95 24.42 21.25
C ASP A 430 38.39 23.90 19.91
N LYS A 431 38.48 22.59 19.67
CA LYS A 431 38.05 21.94 18.43
C LYS A 431 36.78 21.18 18.70
N GLU A 432 35.79 21.43 17.89
CA GLU A 432 34.50 20.75 17.93
C GLU A 432 34.42 19.72 16.79
N GLY A 433 33.24 19.15 16.57
CA GLY A 433 33.01 18.11 15.56
C GLY A 433 32.08 18.56 14.42
N ILE A 434 31.59 17.57 13.67
CA ILE A 434 30.64 17.75 12.56
C ILE A 434 29.41 16.91 12.85
N ILE A 435 28.23 17.45 12.53
CA ILE A 435 26.96 16.72 12.53
C ILE A 435 26.52 16.59 11.07
N ASP A 436 26.37 15.34 10.65
CA ASP A 436 25.97 14.94 9.31
C ASP A 436 24.64 14.20 9.37
N SER A 437 23.79 14.39 8.36
CA SER A 437 22.58 13.59 8.18
C SER A 437 22.31 13.34 6.71
N ASP A 438 22.17 12.07 6.36
CA ASP A 438 21.98 11.60 4.98
C ASP A 438 23.03 12.14 3.97
N GLY A 439 24.26 12.40 4.44
CA GLY A 439 25.35 12.99 3.65
C GLY A 439 25.31 14.53 3.55
N GLU A 440 24.35 15.19 4.22
CA GLU A 440 24.21 16.64 4.31
C GLU A 440 24.72 17.17 5.65
N VAL A 441 25.54 18.23 5.60
CA VAL A 441 26.12 18.81 6.82
C VAL A 441 25.12 19.71 7.53
N LEU A 442 24.60 19.22 8.65
CA LEU A 442 23.66 19.96 9.48
C LEU A 442 24.37 21.00 10.34
N GLY A 443 25.52 20.68 10.94
CA GLY A 443 26.24 21.59 11.83
C GLY A 443 27.75 21.38 11.82
N ARG A 444 28.51 22.48 11.85
CA ARG A 444 29.98 22.49 11.95
C ARG A 444 30.40 23.24 13.19
N GLY A 445 31.22 22.60 14.01
CA GLY A 445 31.83 23.26 15.14
C GLY A 445 33.13 23.99 14.78
N LYS A 446 33.70 24.71 15.74
CA LYS A 446 34.97 25.44 15.62
C LYS A 446 36.13 24.52 15.20
N LYS A 447 37.06 25.08 14.41
CA LYS A 447 38.28 24.41 13.92
C LYS A 447 38.03 23.10 13.15
N THR A 448 36.83 22.90 12.63
CA THR A 448 36.48 21.77 11.74
C THR A 448 36.73 22.12 10.27
N TYR A 449 36.73 21.10 9.41
CA TYR A 449 36.87 21.28 7.97
C TYR A 449 35.76 22.19 7.42
N LYS A 450 36.16 23.28 6.76
CA LYS A 450 35.26 24.31 6.20
C LYS A 450 34.30 24.90 7.24
N CYS A 451 34.74 25.08 8.49
CA CYS A 451 33.94 25.65 9.58
C CYS A 451 33.35 27.05 9.28
N GLU A 452 33.97 27.85 8.41
CA GLU A 452 33.45 29.14 7.98
C GLU A 452 32.23 29.05 7.03
N GLN A 453 31.93 27.86 6.48
CA GLN A 453 30.77 27.68 5.62
C GLN A 453 29.49 27.62 6.45
N LYS A 454 28.50 28.42 6.03
CA LYS A 454 27.17 28.42 6.63
C LYS A 454 26.57 27.01 6.60
N THR A 455 26.09 26.56 7.75
CA THR A 455 25.36 25.30 7.92
C THR A 455 23.89 25.56 8.17
N LEU A 456 23.06 24.51 8.02
CA LEU A 456 21.62 24.60 8.26
C LEU A 456 21.31 24.88 9.74
N MET A 457 22.07 24.23 10.63
CA MET A 457 21.96 24.30 12.08
C MET A 457 23.31 24.69 12.70
N SER A 458 23.28 25.15 13.94
CA SER A 458 24.47 25.39 14.75
C SER A 458 24.98 24.08 15.38
N TYR A 459 26.28 24.03 15.69
CA TYR A 459 26.87 22.92 16.46
C TYR A 459 26.47 23.03 17.93
N ASP A 460 25.23 22.65 18.22
CA ASP A 460 24.61 22.70 19.54
C ASP A 460 23.56 21.58 19.65
N LYS A 461 22.86 21.52 20.78
CA LYS A 461 21.77 20.59 21.05
C LYS A 461 20.80 20.52 19.86
N LEU A 462 20.49 19.30 19.46
CA LEU A 462 19.49 18.99 18.44
C LEU A 462 18.60 17.84 18.89
N GLN A 463 17.33 17.92 18.52
CA GLN A 463 16.32 16.93 18.84
C GLN A 463 15.97 16.12 17.61
N ILE A 464 15.98 14.80 17.72
CA ILE A 464 15.60 13.86 16.69
C ILE A 464 14.36 13.11 17.16
N THR A 465 13.34 13.09 16.33
CA THR A 465 12.09 12.37 16.57
C THR A 465 11.70 11.62 15.31
N VAL A 466 11.05 10.47 15.45
CA VAL A 466 10.56 9.71 14.28
C VAL A 466 9.05 9.55 14.39
N ASP A 467 8.35 9.95 13.33
CA ASP A 467 6.91 9.77 13.23
C ASP A 467 6.61 8.35 12.72
N GLN A 468 5.61 7.71 13.33
CA GLN A 468 5.14 6.38 12.95
C GLN A 468 4.07 6.42 11.85
N GLY A 469 3.72 7.60 11.36
CA GLY A 469 2.55 7.76 10.49
C GLY A 469 1.24 7.33 11.18
N ARG A 470 1.24 7.30 12.52
CA ARG A 470 0.02 7.05 13.30
C ARG A 470 -0.93 8.20 13.06
N PRO A 471 -2.24 7.94 12.90
CA PRO A 471 -3.19 9.04 12.82
C PRO A 471 -3.14 9.86 14.12
N LYS A 472 -3.11 11.18 14.01
CA LYS A 472 -3.15 12.12 15.15
C LYS A 472 -4.56 12.63 15.38
N LYS A 473 -5.35 12.82 14.32
CA LYS A 473 -6.74 13.27 14.39
C LYS A 473 -7.66 12.41 13.53
N LEU A 474 -8.70 11.83 14.13
CA LEU A 474 -9.65 10.96 13.45
C LEU A 474 -11.09 11.48 13.57
N LEU A 475 -11.84 11.43 12.47
CA LEU A 475 -13.28 11.61 12.48
C LEU A 475 -13.94 10.26 12.78
N VAL A 476 -14.67 10.15 13.88
CA VAL A 476 -15.27 8.88 14.33
C VAL A 476 -16.78 8.92 14.19
N PHE A 477 -17.34 8.03 13.40
CA PHE A 477 -18.79 7.79 13.35
C PHE A 477 -19.16 6.65 14.29
N VAL A 478 -20.04 6.93 15.25
CA VAL A 478 -20.61 5.92 16.15
C VAL A 478 -22.08 5.77 15.82
N ASN A 479 -22.53 4.57 15.48
CA ASN A 479 -23.96 4.30 15.38
C ASN A 479 -24.48 3.78 16.72
N PRO A 480 -25.17 4.58 17.56
CA PRO A 480 -25.61 4.14 18.87
C PRO A 480 -26.63 2.98 18.82
N PHE A 481 -27.27 2.76 17.67
CA PHE A 481 -28.19 1.66 17.43
C PHE A 481 -27.51 0.41 16.85
N GLY A 482 -26.18 0.43 16.66
CA GLY A 482 -25.39 -0.70 16.19
C GLY A 482 -25.46 -1.90 17.13
N GLY A 483 -25.56 -3.09 16.54
CA GLY A 483 -25.64 -4.35 17.27
C GLY A 483 -26.91 -4.42 18.12
N LYS A 484 -26.79 -4.88 19.37
CA LYS A 484 -27.88 -4.85 20.35
C LYS A 484 -27.94 -3.51 21.10
N LYS A 485 -27.75 -2.39 20.37
CA LYS A 485 -27.57 -1.02 20.92
C LYS A 485 -26.37 -0.90 21.87
N THR A 486 -25.32 -1.68 21.59
CA THR A 486 -24.11 -1.75 22.42
C THR A 486 -22.97 -0.92 21.87
N ALA A 487 -23.05 -0.42 20.63
CA ALA A 487 -21.94 0.26 19.97
C ALA A 487 -21.42 1.49 20.74
N ARG A 488 -22.29 2.32 21.32
CA ARG A 488 -21.87 3.44 22.18
C ARG A 488 -21.09 2.95 23.40
N LYS A 489 -21.55 1.87 24.03
CA LYS A 489 -20.89 1.26 25.19
C LYS A 489 -19.51 0.72 24.80
N ILE A 490 -19.42 -0.03 23.71
CA ILE A 490 -18.15 -0.53 23.15
C ILE A 490 -17.20 0.62 22.85
N PHE A 491 -17.70 1.71 22.25
CA PHE A 491 -16.88 2.88 21.99
C PHE A 491 -16.27 3.47 23.26
N VAL A 492 -17.11 3.74 24.28
CA VAL A 492 -16.67 4.37 25.53
C VAL A 492 -15.75 3.46 26.35
N GLU A 493 -16.05 2.16 26.44
CA GLU A 493 -15.35 1.24 27.34
C GLU A 493 -14.11 0.57 26.72
N GLU A 494 -14.09 0.37 25.40
CA GLU A 494 -13.03 -0.40 24.75
C GLU A 494 -12.23 0.37 23.70
N VAL A 495 -12.85 1.32 22.98
CA VAL A 495 -12.26 1.97 21.81
C VAL A 495 -11.62 3.31 22.18
N ASN A 496 -12.37 4.19 22.81
CA ASN A 496 -11.92 5.53 23.20
C ASN A 496 -10.68 5.50 24.11
N PRO A 497 -10.60 4.64 25.15
CA PRO A 497 -9.42 4.59 26.01
C PRO A 497 -8.14 4.23 25.24
N LEU A 498 -8.22 3.34 24.23
CA LEU A 498 -7.06 2.97 23.42
C LEU A 498 -6.58 4.12 22.54
N PHE A 499 -7.49 4.94 22.02
CA PHE A 499 -7.13 6.14 21.27
C PHE A 499 -6.54 7.23 22.18
N GLU A 500 -7.09 7.40 23.39
CA GLU A 500 -6.55 8.31 24.42
C GLU A 500 -5.14 7.90 24.84
N ASP A 501 -4.92 6.61 25.13
CA ASP A 501 -3.60 6.04 25.45
C ASP A 501 -2.60 6.23 24.30
N ALA A 502 -3.08 6.24 23.06
CA ALA A 502 -2.28 6.51 21.87
C ALA A 502 -2.10 8.01 21.57
N ASN A 503 -2.68 8.91 22.39
CA ASN A 503 -2.69 10.35 22.21
C ASN A 503 -3.26 10.79 20.84
N ILE A 504 -4.37 10.16 20.44
CA ILE A 504 -5.07 10.45 19.17
C ILE A 504 -6.33 11.25 19.46
N GLN A 505 -6.43 12.43 18.86
CA GLN A 505 -7.60 13.29 18.98
C GLN A 505 -8.76 12.72 18.15
N LEU A 506 -9.92 12.57 18.78
CA LEU A 506 -11.13 12.11 18.10
C LEU A 506 -12.14 13.25 17.98
N GLU A 507 -12.71 13.42 16.79
CA GLU A 507 -13.98 14.12 16.62
C GLU A 507 -15.09 13.08 16.44
N VAL A 508 -15.92 12.91 17.47
CA VAL A 508 -16.96 11.87 17.49
C VAL A 508 -18.29 12.44 17.00
N ARG A 509 -18.89 11.79 16.00
CA ARG A 509 -20.20 12.09 15.44
C ARG A 509 -21.10 10.86 15.56
N GLU A 510 -22.19 10.99 16.31
CA GLU A 510 -23.17 9.92 16.39
C GLU A 510 -24.17 9.98 15.23
N THR A 511 -24.41 8.83 14.59
CA THR A 511 -25.41 8.75 13.53
C THR A 511 -26.83 8.70 14.13
N LYS A 512 -27.78 9.40 13.49
CA LYS A 512 -29.15 9.58 14.02
C LYS A 512 -30.21 8.85 13.19
N TYR A 513 -29.99 8.76 11.89
CA TYR A 513 -30.87 8.14 10.90
C TYR A 513 -30.01 7.58 9.75
N GLN A 514 -30.63 6.79 8.88
CA GLN A 514 -30.01 6.22 7.68
C GLN A 514 -29.51 7.34 6.74
N LEU A 515 -28.30 7.20 6.19
CA LEU A 515 -27.61 8.20 5.35
C LEU A 515 -27.06 9.43 6.10
N HIS A 516 -27.18 9.51 7.42
CA HIS A 516 -26.65 10.66 8.17
C HIS A 516 -25.11 10.76 8.08
N ALA A 517 -24.39 9.63 8.06
CA ALA A 517 -22.93 9.65 7.92
C ALA A 517 -22.52 10.13 6.51
N LYS A 518 -23.28 9.70 5.49
CA LYS A 518 -23.12 10.13 4.10
C LYS A 518 -23.23 11.65 3.96
N GLU A 519 -24.29 12.25 4.52
CA GLU A 519 -24.53 13.71 4.48
C GLU A 519 -23.39 14.51 5.14
N ILE A 520 -22.90 14.03 6.29
CA ILE A 520 -21.78 14.67 7.00
C ILE A 520 -20.50 14.61 6.17
N VAL A 521 -20.11 13.43 5.69
CA VAL A 521 -18.85 13.25 4.95
C VAL A 521 -18.85 13.98 3.61
N LYS A 522 -20.02 14.11 2.97
CA LYS A 522 -20.17 14.88 1.73
C LYS A 522 -19.87 16.37 1.90
N SER A 523 -20.10 16.93 3.08
CA SER A 523 -20.02 18.38 3.33
C SER A 523 -18.85 18.81 4.19
N ILE A 524 -18.31 17.94 5.04
CA ILE A 524 -17.23 18.27 5.96
C ILE A 524 -15.90 18.52 5.24
N ASP A 525 -15.06 19.40 5.78
CA ASP A 525 -13.67 19.54 5.35
C ASP A 525 -12.81 18.40 5.90
N LEU A 526 -12.39 17.51 5.02
CA LEU A 526 -11.63 16.31 5.34
C LEU A 526 -10.13 16.55 5.50
N SER A 527 -9.62 17.75 5.14
CA SER A 527 -8.18 18.05 5.19
C SER A 527 -7.59 18.02 6.60
N ASN A 528 -8.45 18.24 7.60
CA ASN A 528 -8.10 18.28 9.02
C ASN A 528 -7.96 16.89 9.68
N TYR A 529 -8.36 15.80 9.01
CA TYR A 529 -8.32 14.46 9.58
C TYR A 529 -7.29 13.57 8.89
N ASP A 530 -6.71 12.65 9.65
CA ASP A 530 -5.78 11.63 9.14
C ASP A 530 -6.51 10.32 8.76
N GLY A 531 -7.80 10.22 9.08
CA GLY A 531 -8.66 9.10 8.73
C GLY A 531 -10.08 9.24 9.28
N ILE A 532 -10.97 8.39 8.79
CA ILE A 532 -12.34 8.23 9.30
C ILE A 532 -12.43 6.88 10.01
N VAL A 533 -13.12 6.77 11.14
CA VAL A 533 -13.36 5.50 11.84
C VAL A 533 -14.86 5.24 11.95
N CYS A 534 -15.30 4.07 11.51
CA CYS A 534 -16.70 3.62 11.64
C CYS A 534 -16.82 2.63 12.80
N VAL A 535 -17.46 3.03 13.89
CA VAL A 535 -17.79 2.17 15.05
C VAL A 535 -19.25 1.73 14.90
N SER A 536 -19.46 0.68 14.11
CA SER A 536 -20.77 0.19 13.68
C SER A 536 -20.64 -1.20 13.05
N GLY A 537 -21.64 -1.63 12.29
CA GLY A 537 -21.49 -2.68 11.28
C GLY A 537 -21.16 -2.10 9.90
N ASP A 538 -21.26 -2.92 8.87
CA ASP A 538 -20.87 -2.59 7.49
C ASP A 538 -21.65 -1.37 6.92
N GLY A 539 -22.92 -1.16 7.26
CA GLY A 539 -23.74 -0.08 6.68
C GLY A 539 -23.19 1.36 6.87
N VAL A 540 -22.55 1.69 8.00
CA VAL A 540 -21.96 3.03 8.17
C VAL A 540 -20.74 3.24 7.28
N LEU A 541 -19.96 2.17 7.04
CA LEU A 541 -18.87 2.23 6.07
C LEU A 541 -19.41 2.56 4.68
N VAL A 542 -20.50 1.91 4.27
CA VAL A 542 -21.16 2.12 2.97
C VAL A 542 -21.63 3.58 2.83
N GLU A 543 -22.27 4.13 3.87
CA GLU A 543 -22.67 5.54 3.90
C GLU A 543 -21.49 6.49 3.73
N VAL A 544 -20.39 6.25 4.46
CA VAL A 544 -19.17 7.06 4.37
C VAL A 544 -18.59 6.99 2.96
N VAL A 545 -18.45 5.79 2.38
CA VAL A 545 -17.87 5.61 1.04
C VAL A 545 -18.71 6.30 -0.03
N ASN A 546 -20.03 6.10 -0.02
CA ASN A 546 -20.93 6.77 -0.96
C ASN A 546 -20.89 8.30 -0.77
N GLY A 547 -20.77 8.77 0.47
CA GLY A 547 -20.61 10.20 0.78
C GLY A 547 -19.32 10.79 0.19
N LEU A 548 -18.20 10.07 0.27
CA LEU A 548 -16.92 10.48 -0.31
C LEU A 548 -16.96 10.50 -1.84
N LEU A 549 -17.59 9.50 -2.46
CA LEU A 549 -17.67 9.37 -3.92
C LEU A 549 -18.58 10.42 -4.57
N GLU A 550 -19.57 10.94 -3.85
CA GLU A 550 -20.43 12.02 -4.33
C GLU A 550 -19.79 13.42 -4.25
N ARG A 551 -18.58 13.55 -3.71
CA ARG A 551 -17.89 14.84 -3.60
C ARG A 551 -17.24 15.26 -4.91
N SER A 552 -17.12 16.57 -5.14
CA SER A 552 -16.37 17.09 -6.28
C SER A 552 -14.88 16.74 -6.23
N ASP A 553 -14.31 16.64 -5.03
CA ASP A 553 -12.91 16.31 -4.74
C ASP A 553 -12.71 14.83 -4.39
N TRP A 554 -13.60 13.94 -4.83
CA TRP A 554 -13.61 12.51 -4.48
C TRP A 554 -12.25 11.82 -4.63
N ARG A 555 -11.45 12.18 -5.65
CA ARG A 555 -10.10 11.62 -5.88
C ARG A 555 -9.12 11.87 -4.73
N ILE A 556 -9.28 12.99 -4.04
CA ILE A 556 -8.48 13.34 -2.86
C ILE A 556 -9.15 12.73 -1.63
N ALA A 557 -10.48 12.85 -1.52
CA ALA A 557 -11.25 12.37 -0.38
C ALA A 557 -11.09 10.86 -0.15
N LEU A 558 -11.09 10.04 -1.20
CA LEU A 558 -10.90 8.58 -1.11
C LEU A 558 -9.48 8.16 -0.68
N LYS A 559 -8.49 9.04 -0.80
CA LYS A 559 -7.12 8.78 -0.29
C LYS A 559 -7.07 8.88 1.24
N LEU A 560 -8.13 9.37 1.88
CA LEU A 560 -8.28 9.40 3.33
C LEU A 560 -8.59 7.98 3.85
N PRO A 561 -7.74 7.39 4.70
CA PRO A 561 -7.96 6.02 5.13
C PRO A 561 -9.20 5.85 6.03
N ILE A 562 -9.92 4.74 5.88
CA ILE A 562 -11.11 4.41 6.69
C ILE A 562 -10.81 3.22 7.61
N GLY A 563 -10.92 3.41 8.92
CA GLY A 563 -10.89 2.35 9.92
C GLY A 563 -12.29 1.82 10.25
N ILE A 564 -12.40 0.53 10.55
CA ILE A 564 -13.67 -0.12 10.88
C ILE A 564 -13.51 -0.81 12.23
N VAL A 565 -14.43 -0.55 13.16
CA VAL A 565 -14.47 -1.19 14.47
C VAL A 565 -15.78 -1.97 14.59
N PRO A 566 -15.75 -3.29 14.82
CA PRO A 566 -16.95 -4.12 14.85
C PRO A 566 -17.81 -3.74 16.05
N ALA A 567 -18.95 -3.12 15.78
CA ALA A 567 -19.95 -2.76 16.78
C ALA A 567 -21.39 -3.02 16.28
N GLY A 568 -21.54 -3.62 15.10
CA GLY A 568 -22.80 -3.94 14.45
C GLY A 568 -23.16 -5.42 14.48
N SER A 569 -24.27 -5.76 13.81
CA SER A 569 -24.69 -7.16 13.60
C SER A 569 -24.13 -7.79 12.32
N GLY A 570 -23.72 -6.97 11.35
CA GLY A 570 -22.95 -7.37 10.16
C GLY A 570 -21.56 -6.75 10.25
N ASN A 571 -20.53 -7.59 10.28
CA ASN A 571 -19.13 -7.19 10.45
C ASN A 571 -18.26 -7.90 9.39
N GLY A 572 -18.80 -8.15 8.19
CA GLY A 572 -18.16 -8.93 7.14
C GLY A 572 -16.85 -8.29 6.66
N MET A 573 -16.85 -6.97 6.47
CA MET A 573 -15.67 -6.25 6.00
C MET A 573 -14.51 -6.33 6.99
N ILE A 574 -14.75 -6.06 8.27
CA ILE A 574 -13.69 -6.09 9.29
C ILE A 574 -13.22 -7.52 9.60
N LYS A 575 -14.12 -8.53 9.53
CA LYS A 575 -13.73 -9.93 9.59
C LYS A 575 -12.78 -10.31 8.43
N SER A 576 -13.07 -9.84 7.22
CA SER A 576 -12.22 -10.03 6.03
C SER A 576 -10.83 -9.41 6.17
N LEU A 577 -10.69 -8.33 6.93
CA LEU A 577 -9.40 -7.69 7.20
C LEU A 577 -8.59 -8.41 8.29
N LEU A 578 -9.23 -8.87 9.37
CA LEU A 578 -8.55 -9.40 10.55
C LEU A 578 -8.25 -10.91 10.46
N PHE A 579 -9.08 -11.67 9.75
CA PHE A 579 -8.92 -13.13 9.64
C PHE A 579 -7.58 -13.56 9.01
N PRO A 580 -7.13 -13.00 7.87
CA PRO A 580 -5.88 -13.42 7.23
C PRO A 580 -4.61 -13.17 8.05
N VAL A 581 -4.68 -12.30 9.06
CA VAL A 581 -3.56 -11.99 9.97
C VAL A 581 -3.67 -12.69 11.32
N GLY A 582 -4.63 -13.61 11.48
CA GLY A 582 -4.81 -14.39 12.70
C GLY A 582 -5.29 -13.57 13.89
N LEU A 583 -5.96 -12.44 13.66
CA LEU A 583 -6.50 -11.60 14.73
C LEU A 583 -8.00 -11.83 14.94
N PRO A 584 -8.47 -11.79 16.20
CA PRO A 584 -9.89 -11.94 16.49
C PRO A 584 -10.67 -10.72 15.99
N CYS A 585 -11.91 -10.96 15.53
CA CYS A 585 -12.84 -9.90 15.15
C CYS A 585 -13.36 -9.20 16.41
N SER A 586 -12.57 -8.28 16.97
CA SER A 586 -12.90 -7.57 18.21
C SER A 586 -12.65 -6.07 18.09
N ALA A 587 -13.36 -5.28 18.89
CA ALA A 587 -13.20 -3.83 18.92
C ALA A 587 -11.75 -3.42 19.24
N LYS A 588 -11.12 -4.10 20.20
CA LYS A 588 -9.73 -3.85 20.62
C LYS A 588 -8.74 -4.16 19.51
N SER A 589 -8.85 -5.33 18.87
CA SER A 589 -7.96 -5.71 17.76
C SER A 589 -8.08 -4.70 16.62
N ALA A 590 -9.30 -4.35 16.20
CA ALA A 590 -9.54 -3.35 15.17
C ALA A 590 -8.95 -1.97 15.55
N THR A 591 -9.17 -1.52 16.78
CA THR A 591 -8.68 -0.21 17.27
C THR A 591 -7.16 -0.13 17.27
N ILE A 592 -6.48 -1.17 17.79
CA ILE A 592 -5.00 -1.25 17.77
C ILE A 592 -4.48 -1.24 16.32
N SER A 593 -5.19 -1.89 15.40
CA SER A 593 -4.86 -1.88 13.97
C SER A 593 -4.91 -0.47 13.39
N ILE A 594 -5.97 0.28 13.70
CA ILE A 594 -6.15 1.67 13.26
C ILE A 594 -5.05 2.57 13.83
N ILE A 595 -4.73 2.41 15.11
CA ILE A 595 -3.65 3.17 15.80
C ILE A 595 -2.29 2.91 15.13
N ARG A 596 -1.99 1.66 14.77
CA ARG A 596 -0.75 1.28 14.07
C ARG A 596 -0.67 1.85 12.65
N GLY A 597 -1.81 2.19 12.07
CA GLY A 597 -1.88 3.03 10.87
C GLY A 597 -1.61 2.33 9.53
N ARG A 598 -1.48 0.99 9.47
CA ARG A 598 -1.32 0.30 8.17
C ARG A 598 -2.59 0.37 7.35
N THR A 599 -2.45 0.30 6.02
CA THR A 599 -3.58 0.42 5.09
C THR A 599 -3.59 -0.66 4.02
N ARG A 600 -4.76 -1.10 3.56
CA ARG A 600 -4.99 -2.01 2.44
C ARG A 600 -6.01 -1.37 1.53
N SER A 601 -5.76 -1.46 0.23
CA SER A 601 -6.71 -0.94 -0.74
C SER A 601 -7.90 -1.89 -0.91
N LEU A 602 -9.03 -1.35 -1.34
CA LEU A 602 -10.25 -2.07 -1.66
C LEU A 602 -10.80 -1.54 -3.01
N ASP A 603 -11.30 -2.44 -3.86
CA ASP A 603 -12.04 -2.06 -5.07
C ASP A 603 -13.46 -1.63 -4.70
N VAL A 604 -14.10 -0.85 -5.55
CA VAL A 604 -15.49 -0.40 -5.35
C VAL A 604 -16.32 -0.86 -6.54
N ALA A 605 -17.43 -1.55 -6.25
CA ALA A 605 -18.40 -1.94 -7.26
C ALA A 605 -19.37 -0.77 -7.49
N THR A 606 -19.53 -0.37 -8.75
CA THR A 606 -20.53 0.61 -9.17
C THR A 606 -21.75 -0.15 -9.67
N ILE A 607 -22.88 0.05 -9.00
CA ILE A 607 -24.20 -0.46 -9.39
C ILE A 607 -24.95 0.70 -10.05
N SER A 608 -25.36 0.54 -11.30
CA SER A 608 -26.05 1.58 -12.07
C SER A 608 -27.42 1.10 -12.59
N GLN A 609 -28.37 2.03 -12.58
CA GLN A 609 -29.67 1.91 -13.24
C GLN A 609 -30.11 3.29 -13.75
N GLY A 610 -30.05 3.48 -15.07
CA GLY A 610 -30.23 4.80 -15.67
C GLY A 610 -29.21 5.80 -15.12
N THR A 611 -29.69 6.92 -14.56
CA THR A 611 -28.84 7.94 -13.93
C THR A 611 -28.52 7.66 -12.46
N THR A 612 -29.14 6.65 -11.86
CA THR A 612 -28.98 6.33 -10.44
C THR A 612 -27.78 5.41 -10.26
N LYS A 613 -26.88 5.77 -9.33
CA LYS A 613 -25.67 5.00 -9.01
C LYS A 613 -25.62 4.70 -7.52
N PHE A 614 -25.13 3.52 -7.18
CA PHE A 614 -24.82 3.10 -5.81
C PHE A 614 -23.45 2.43 -5.80
N PHE A 615 -22.65 2.74 -4.78
CA PHE A 615 -21.30 2.19 -4.65
C PHE A 615 -21.26 1.15 -3.55
N SER A 616 -20.98 -0.09 -3.92
CA SER A 616 -20.87 -1.24 -3.03
C SER A 616 -19.41 -1.56 -2.74
N VAL A 617 -19.14 -1.94 -1.50
CA VAL A 617 -17.81 -2.31 -0.99
C VAL A 617 -17.74 -3.73 -0.48
N LEU A 618 -18.87 -4.39 -0.21
CA LEU A 618 -18.92 -5.72 0.41
C LEU A 618 -19.56 -6.77 -0.52
N MET A 619 -20.85 -6.63 -0.82
CA MET A 619 -21.62 -7.61 -1.57
C MET A 619 -22.90 -7.05 -2.22
N LEU A 620 -23.45 -7.81 -3.17
CA LEU A 620 -24.83 -7.69 -3.67
C LEU A 620 -25.48 -9.06 -3.57
N ALA A 621 -26.73 -9.14 -3.11
CA ALA A 621 -27.49 -10.38 -3.14
C ALA A 621 -28.88 -10.24 -3.79
N TRP A 622 -29.31 -11.33 -4.41
CA TRP A 622 -30.65 -11.54 -4.92
C TRP A 622 -31.11 -12.98 -4.64
N GLY A 623 -32.41 -13.13 -4.35
CA GLY A 623 -33.02 -14.40 -3.96
C GLY A 623 -32.91 -14.69 -2.46
N LEU A 624 -32.55 -15.93 -2.10
CA LEU A 624 -32.59 -16.45 -0.73
C LEU A 624 -31.87 -15.56 0.29
N VAL A 625 -30.65 -15.08 -0.02
CA VAL A 625 -29.88 -14.25 0.93
C VAL A 625 -30.49 -12.87 1.10
N ALA A 626 -30.91 -12.20 0.04
CA ALA A 626 -31.60 -10.91 0.14
C ALA A 626 -32.91 -11.02 0.94
N ASP A 627 -33.64 -12.13 0.78
CA ASP A 627 -34.81 -12.43 1.61
C ASP A 627 -34.43 -12.57 3.09
N ILE A 628 -33.34 -13.28 3.41
CA ILE A 628 -32.87 -13.46 4.78
C ILE A 628 -32.43 -12.12 5.36
N ASP A 629 -31.60 -11.35 4.67
CA ASP A 629 -31.00 -10.12 5.15
C ASP A 629 -32.06 -9.06 5.46
N ILE A 630 -33.02 -8.88 4.55
CA ILE A 630 -34.03 -7.83 4.63
C ILE A 630 -35.27 -8.23 5.43
N GLU A 631 -35.79 -9.46 5.28
CA GLU A 631 -36.97 -9.87 6.06
C GLU A 631 -36.65 -10.10 7.54
N SER A 632 -35.39 -10.46 7.87
CA SER A 632 -34.96 -10.66 9.27
C SER A 632 -34.72 -9.37 10.03
N GLU A 633 -34.78 -8.19 9.40
CA GLU A 633 -34.56 -6.89 10.07
C GLU A 633 -35.53 -6.63 11.22
N LYS A 634 -36.77 -7.13 11.13
CA LYS A 634 -37.75 -7.04 12.22
C LYS A 634 -37.31 -7.80 13.48
N CYS A 635 -36.30 -8.66 13.34
CA CYS A 635 -35.68 -9.44 14.40
C CYS A 635 -34.28 -8.94 14.78
N ARG A 636 -33.95 -7.67 14.53
CA ARG A 636 -32.66 -7.06 14.95
C ARG A 636 -32.34 -7.24 16.44
N TRP A 637 -33.35 -7.43 17.30
CA TRP A 637 -33.15 -7.74 18.74
C TRP A 637 -32.37 -9.05 18.98
N MET A 638 -32.40 -10.01 18.04
CA MET A 638 -31.61 -11.25 18.11
C MET A 638 -30.12 -11.04 17.83
N GLY A 639 -29.71 -9.90 17.25
CA GLY A 639 -28.36 -9.70 16.75
C GLY A 639 -28.07 -10.57 15.52
N SER A 640 -26.86 -11.11 15.40
CA SER A 640 -26.43 -11.94 14.27
C SER A 640 -27.23 -13.25 14.13
N ALA A 641 -27.72 -13.83 15.23
CA ALA A 641 -28.54 -15.05 15.23
C ALA A 641 -29.84 -14.93 14.41
N ARG A 642 -30.26 -13.69 14.06
CA ARG A 642 -31.42 -13.47 13.17
C ARG A 642 -31.23 -14.13 11.81
N PHE A 643 -30.00 -14.17 11.30
CA PHE A 643 -29.68 -14.72 9.99
C PHE A 643 -29.85 -16.24 10.00
N ASP A 644 -29.40 -16.92 11.05
CA ASP A 644 -29.55 -18.38 11.19
C ASP A 644 -31.03 -18.79 11.29
N VAL A 645 -31.80 -18.08 12.13
CA VAL A 645 -33.22 -18.36 12.35
C VAL A 645 -34.03 -18.11 11.08
N TYR A 646 -33.81 -16.96 10.43
CA TYR A 646 -34.49 -16.66 9.16
C TYR A 646 -34.03 -17.56 8.03
N GLY A 647 -32.74 -17.92 7.98
CA GLY A 647 -32.19 -18.87 7.02
C GLY A 647 -32.89 -20.22 7.11
N LEU A 648 -33.01 -20.78 8.31
CA LEU A 648 -33.75 -22.03 8.52
C LEU A 648 -35.22 -21.90 8.09
N GLN A 649 -35.88 -20.80 8.48
CA GLN A 649 -37.27 -20.55 8.07
C GLN A 649 -37.41 -20.48 6.54
N ARG A 650 -36.51 -19.77 5.86
CA ARG A 650 -36.53 -19.65 4.40
C ARG A 650 -36.17 -20.95 3.70
N ILE A 651 -35.32 -21.81 4.27
CA ILE A 651 -35.05 -23.14 3.71
C ILE A 651 -36.28 -24.05 3.81
N LEU A 652 -37.01 -24.01 4.93
CA LEU A 652 -38.25 -24.77 5.09
C LEU A 652 -39.33 -24.32 4.09
N PHE A 653 -39.40 -23.01 3.82
CA PHE A 653 -40.31 -22.38 2.86
C PHE A 653 -39.54 -21.73 1.71
N LEU A 654 -38.77 -22.56 1.00
CA LEU A 654 -37.85 -22.14 -0.06
C LEU A 654 -38.60 -21.52 -1.24
N ARG A 655 -38.08 -20.39 -1.71
CA ARG A 655 -38.54 -19.67 -2.90
C ARG A 655 -37.52 -19.82 -4.01
N GLN A 656 -38.00 -19.84 -5.24
CA GLN A 656 -37.16 -19.78 -6.44
C GLN A 656 -37.57 -18.60 -7.29
N TYR A 657 -36.61 -18.00 -7.96
CA TYR A 657 -36.77 -16.77 -8.73
C TYR A 657 -36.43 -17.01 -10.19
N SER A 658 -37.36 -16.67 -11.09
CA SER A 658 -37.05 -16.51 -12.51
C SER A 658 -36.15 -15.30 -12.70
N GLY A 659 -35.34 -15.30 -13.75
CA GLY A 659 -34.48 -14.17 -14.09
C GLY A 659 -33.37 -14.57 -15.04
N ARG A 660 -32.57 -13.59 -15.41
CA ARG A 660 -31.41 -13.74 -16.28
C ARG A 660 -30.25 -12.97 -15.68
N ILE A 661 -29.08 -13.59 -15.67
CA ILE A 661 -27.83 -12.91 -15.30
C ILE A 661 -26.90 -12.94 -16.50
N LEU A 662 -26.29 -11.79 -16.78
CA LEU A 662 -25.19 -11.70 -17.74
C LEU A 662 -23.92 -11.34 -16.98
N PHE A 663 -22.78 -11.86 -17.40
CA PHE A 663 -21.51 -11.56 -16.77
C PHE A 663 -20.36 -11.65 -17.75
N VAL A 664 -19.31 -10.88 -17.46
CA VAL A 664 -18.02 -10.99 -18.14
C VAL A 664 -17.11 -11.81 -17.22
N PRO A 665 -16.80 -13.07 -17.58
CA PRO A 665 -15.97 -13.92 -16.74
C PRO A 665 -14.56 -13.32 -16.62
N ALA A 666 -13.96 -13.48 -15.45
CA ALA A 666 -12.53 -13.29 -15.29
C ALA A 666 -11.78 -14.39 -16.09
N PRO A 667 -10.52 -14.12 -16.48
CA PRO A 667 -9.62 -15.13 -16.99
C PRO A 667 -9.79 -16.49 -16.29
N GLY A 668 -10.15 -17.51 -17.05
CA GLY A 668 -10.35 -18.86 -16.56
C GLY A 668 -11.75 -19.25 -16.11
N PHE A 669 -12.73 -18.38 -16.25
CA PHE A 669 -14.13 -18.70 -15.97
C PHE A 669 -15.00 -18.67 -17.24
N GLU A 670 -14.39 -18.69 -18.41
CA GLU A 670 -15.03 -18.59 -19.73
C GLU A 670 -15.90 -19.81 -20.06
N SER A 671 -15.65 -20.96 -19.42
CA SER A 671 -16.46 -22.17 -19.61
C SER A 671 -17.87 -22.04 -19.00
N TYR A 672 -18.10 -21.06 -18.13
CA TYR A 672 -19.40 -20.86 -17.48
C TYR A 672 -20.38 -20.07 -18.35
N GLY A 673 -21.65 -20.43 -18.27
CA GLY A 673 -22.73 -19.77 -19.00
C GLY A 673 -22.66 -19.98 -20.52
N GLN A 674 -23.66 -19.46 -21.24
CA GLN A 674 -23.69 -19.47 -22.70
C GLN A 674 -23.24 -18.10 -23.25
N PRO A 675 -22.53 -18.02 -24.39
CA PRO A 675 -22.23 -16.73 -25.03
C PRO A 675 -23.50 -15.91 -25.26
N ALA A 676 -23.43 -14.61 -24.96
CA ALA A 676 -24.54 -13.69 -25.14
C ALA A 676 -24.04 -12.32 -25.58
N SER A 677 -24.88 -11.56 -26.28
CA SER A 677 -24.68 -10.13 -26.46
C SER A 677 -25.41 -9.36 -25.35
N CYS A 678 -24.75 -8.38 -24.74
CA CYS A 678 -25.38 -7.47 -23.80
C CYS A 678 -25.68 -6.15 -24.51
N SER A 679 -26.95 -5.78 -24.63
CA SER A 679 -27.33 -4.41 -24.94
C SER A 679 -27.12 -3.58 -23.68
N VAL A 680 -25.99 -2.89 -23.60
CA VAL A 680 -25.70 -1.96 -22.51
C VAL A 680 -26.61 -0.75 -22.70
N ASP A 681 -27.33 -0.34 -21.66
CA ASP A 681 -28.12 0.88 -21.75
C ASP A 681 -27.13 2.04 -21.93
N LYS A 682 -27.19 2.72 -23.08
CA LYS A 682 -26.33 3.89 -23.33
C LYS A 682 -26.58 4.90 -22.23
N GLU A 683 -25.59 5.12 -21.36
CA GLU A 683 -25.63 6.24 -20.42
C GLU A 683 -25.90 7.50 -21.25
N LEU A 684 -27.01 8.19 -20.95
CA LEU A 684 -27.27 9.51 -21.54
C LEU A 684 -26.05 10.37 -21.26
N PRO A 685 -25.52 11.14 -22.25
CA PRO A 685 -24.34 11.96 -22.05
C PRO A 685 -24.59 12.87 -20.85
N VAL A 686 -23.86 12.57 -19.77
CA VAL A 686 -23.94 13.33 -18.55
C VAL A 686 -23.32 14.69 -18.87
N SER A 687 -24.06 15.77 -18.59
CA SER A 687 -23.55 17.13 -18.68
C SER A 687 -22.14 17.23 -18.10
N ASP A 688 -21.25 18.04 -18.70
CA ASP A 688 -19.89 18.38 -18.24
C ASP A 688 -19.79 18.90 -16.77
N LYS A 689 -20.90 18.91 -16.03
CA LYS A 689 -21.03 19.33 -14.62
C LYS A 689 -21.41 18.21 -13.65
N ALA A 690 -21.35 16.93 -14.01
CA ALA A 690 -21.57 15.88 -13.00
C ALA A 690 -20.50 15.92 -11.91
N LEU A 691 -20.94 16.27 -10.70
CA LEU A 691 -20.14 16.29 -9.50
C LEU A 691 -20.08 14.85 -8.94
N GLY A 692 -18.88 14.36 -8.65
CA GLY A 692 -18.66 13.03 -8.06
C GLY A 692 -18.16 11.97 -9.04
N TYR A 693 -17.75 10.84 -8.47
CA TYR A 693 -17.28 9.68 -9.20
C TYR A 693 -18.41 9.04 -10.02
N GLN A 694 -18.12 8.67 -11.26
CA GLN A 694 -19.12 8.19 -12.23
C GLN A 694 -19.06 6.68 -12.47
N GLY A 695 -18.20 5.93 -11.79
CA GLY A 695 -17.89 4.56 -12.17
C GLY A 695 -16.73 4.49 -13.17
N PRO A 696 -16.25 3.27 -13.47
CA PRO A 696 -15.14 3.07 -14.40
C PRO A 696 -15.57 3.34 -15.85
N ASP A 697 -14.72 4.00 -16.63
CA ASP A 697 -14.89 4.20 -18.08
C ASP A 697 -14.56 2.91 -18.84
N THR A 698 -15.46 1.93 -18.75
CA THR A 698 -15.29 0.63 -19.41
C THR A 698 -16.22 0.56 -20.61
N LYS A 699 -15.66 0.34 -21.81
CA LYS A 699 -16.43 -0.03 -23.00
C LYS A 699 -16.99 -1.44 -22.84
N LEU A 700 -18.20 -1.54 -22.30
CA LEU A 700 -18.87 -2.81 -22.02
C LEU A 700 -19.35 -3.52 -23.29
N GLU A 701 -19.49 -2.81 -24.40
CA GLU A 701 -20.00 -3.31 -25.69
C GLU A 701 -19.04 -4.32 -26.34
N ASP A 702 -17.73 -4.20 -26.09
CA ASP A 702 -16.68 -5.03 -26.69
C ASP A 702 -16.30 -6.25 -25.83
N LEU A 703 -17.02 -6.50 -24.73
CA LEU A 703 -16.67 -7.58 -23.78
C LEU A 703 -17.37 -8.89 -24.11
N GLU A 704 -16.71 -10.01 -23.81
CA GLU A 704 -17.22 -11.37 -24.00
C GLU A 704 -18.27 -11.73 -22.93
N TRP A 705 -19.50 -11.28 -23.12
CA TRP A 705 -20.60 -11.56 -22.20
C TRP A 705 -21.05 -13.03 -22.26
N ARG A 706 -21.33 -13.57 -21.08
CA ARG A 706 -21.92 -14.89 -20.86
C ARG A 706 -23.25 -14.73 -20.15
N GLU A 707 -24.13 -15.70 -20.32
CA GLU A 707 -25.47 -15.69 -19.77
C GLU A 707 -25.78 -16.96 -18.98
N MET A 708 -26.54 -16.77 -17.90
CA MET A 708 -27.25 -17.83 -17.19
C MET A 708 -28.71 -17.44 -16.96
N LYS A 709 -29.63 -18.35 -17.27
CA LYS A 709 -31.06 -18.21 -16.95
C LYS A 709 -31.45 -18.99 -15.71
N GLY A 710 -32.45 -18.49 -15.00
CA GLY A 710 -33.05 -19.15 -13.84
C GLY A 710 -33.84 -20.43 -14.20
N PRO A 711 -34.45 -21.08 -13.21
CA PRO A 711 -34.71 -20.56 -11.87
C PRO A 711 -33.47 -20.48 -10.99
N PHE A 712 -33.42 -19.47 -10.12
CA PHE A 712 -32.37 -19.26 -9.13
C PHE A 712 -32.93 -19.38 -7.71
N ILE A 713 -32.20 -20.04 -6.83
CA ILE A 713 -32.40 -19.97 -5.37
C ILE A 713 -31.73 -18.70 -4.83
N SER A 714 -30.47 -18.45 -5.22
CA SER A 714 -29.74 -17.26 -4.80
C SER A 714 -28.62 -16.91 -5.78
N VAL A 715 -28.33 -15.62 -5.88
CA VAL A 715 -27.20 -15.06 -6.64
C VAL A 715 -26.50 -14.02 -5.76
N TRP A 716 -25.20 -14.19 -5.53
CA TRP A 716 -24.38 -13.28 -4.72
C TRP A 716 -23.21 -12.77 -5.54
N LEU A 717 -22.86 -11.50 -5.36
CA LEU A 717 -21.58 -10.94 -5.76
C LEU A 717 -20.85 -10.50 -4.51
N HIS A 718 -19.58 -10.87 -4.37
CA HIS A 718 -18.74 -10.50 -3.24
C HIS A 718 -17.46 -9.82 -3.69
N ASN A 719 -17.12 -8.73 -3.01
CA ASN A 719 -15.86 -8.01 -3.19
C ASN A 719 -14.79 -8.47 -2.18
N VAL A 720 -15.21 -9.07 -1.07
CA VAL A 720 -14.32 -9.56 0.00
C VAL A 720 -14.81 -10.93 0.53
N PRO A 721 -13.94 -11.71 1.20
CA PRO A 721 -14.29 -13.10 1.52
C PRO A 721 -15.46 -13.31 2.48
N TRP A 722 -15.52 -12.51 3.54
CA TRP A 722 -16.54 -12.66 4.58
C TRP A 722 -17.68 -11.67 4.37
N GLY A 723 -18.91 -12.18 4.23
CA GLY A 723 -20.13 -11.36 4.21
C GLY A 723 -20.64 -11.01 5.62
N ALA A 724 -20.29 -11.84 6.61
CA ALA A 724 -20.58 -11.62 8.03
C ALA A 724 -19.52 -12.34 8.89
N GLU A 725 -19.60 -12.20 10.22
CA GLU A 725 -18.60 -12.76 11.15
C GLU A 725 -18.47 -14.29 11.06
N ASN A 726 -19.57 -14.97 10.69
CA ASN A 726 -19.75 -16.42 10.58
C ASN A 726 -20.12 -16.84 9.14
N THR A 727 -19.70 -16.06 8.14
CA THR A 727 -20.10 -16.31 6.75
C THR A 727 -18.96 -15.97 5.81
N LEU A 728 -18.06 -16.94 5.60
CA LEU A 728 -17.03 -16.94 4.56
C LEU A 728 -17.70 -17.26 3.21
N ALA A 729 -18.48 -16.31 2.71
CA ALA A 729 -19.30 -16.49 1.51
C ALA A 729 -18.46 -16.72 0.24
N ALA A 730 -17.32 -16.03 0.12
CA ALA A 730 -16.46 -16.04 -1.05
C ALA A 730 -15.00 -16.33 -0.69
N PRO A 731 -14.62 -17.60 -0.40
CA PRO A 731 -13.31 -17.94 0.14
C PRO A 731 -12.11 -17.48 -0.71
N ASP A 732 -12.29 -17.36 -2.03
CA ASP A 732 -11.21 -16.99 -2.96
C ASP A 732 -11.19 -15.49 -3.34
N ALA A 733 -12.11 -14.68 -2.80
CA ALA A 733 -12.16 -13.24 -3.07
C ALA A 733 -10.90 -12.55 -2.57
N LYS A 734 -10.32 -11.62 -3.36
CA LYS A 734 -9.11 -10.90 -2.98
C LYS A 734 -9.35 -9.39 -3.06
N PHE A 735 -8.86 -8.70 -2.05
CA PHE A 735 -8.85 -7.24 -2.03
C PHE A 735 -8.06 -6.68 -3.22
N SER A 736 -8.62 -5.72 -3.93
CA SER A 736 -7.92 -4.93 -4.97
C SER A 736 -7.50 -5.71 -6.23
N ASP A 737 -8.19 -6.78 -6.58
CA ASP A 737 -7.89 -7.57 -7.76
C ASP A 737 -8.69 -7.16 -9.01
N GLY A 738 -9.67 -6.26 -8.87
CA GLY A 738 -10.46 -5.72 -9.97
C GLY A 738 -11.60 -6.62 -10.45
N PHE A 739 -12.07 -7.55 -9.62
CA PHE A 739 -13.17 -8.46 -9.93
C PHE A 739 -14.13 -8.64 -8.74
N LEU A 740 -15.28 -9.27 -9.00
CA LEU A 740 -16.19 -9.79 -7.97
C LEU A 740 -16.28 -11.30 -8.07
N ASP A 741 -16.49 -11.94 -6.92
CA ASP A 741 -16.77 -13.37 -6.84
C ASP A 741 -18.29 -13.57 -6.89
N LEU A 742 -18.75 -14.24 -7.94
CA LEU A 742 -20.13 -14.58 -8.24
C LEU A 742 -20.44 -16.00 -7.74
N ILE A 743 -21.43 -16.10 -6.86
CA ILE A 743 -21.96 -17.35 -6.32
C ILE A 743 -23.40 -17.53 -6.80
N VAL A 744 -23.70 -18.64 -7.46
CA VAL A 744 -25.02 -18.93 -8.03
C VAL A 744 -25.54 -20.27 -7.55
N MET A 745 -26.80 -20.31 -7.10
CA MET A 745 -27.52 -21.50 -6.69
C MET A 745 -28.84 -21.60 -7.47
N LYS A 746 -29.13 -22.76 -8.11
CA LYS A 746 -30.34 -22.96 -8.95
C LYS A 746 -31.24 -24.10 -8.46
N ASP A 747 -30.69 -25.32 -8.35
CA ASP A 747 -31.45 -26.54 -8.05
C ASP A 747 -30.84 -27.31 -6.87
N CYS A 748 -31.15 -26.89 -5.65
CA CYS A 748 -30.61 -27.49 -4.43
C CYS A 748 -31.73 -28.08 -3.55
N PRO A 749 -31.72 -29.39 -3.25
CA PRO A 749 -32.65 -29.99 -2.28
C PRO A 749 -32.52 -29.34 -0.89
N LYS A 750 -33.62 -29.17 -0.16
CA LYS A 750 -33.63 -28.47 1.15
C LYS A 750 -32.61 -28.98 2.16
N LEU A 751 -32.42 -30.30 2.26
CA LEU A 751 -31.43 -30.90 3.16
C LEU A 751 -29.99 -30.61 2.70
N ALA A 752 -29.73 -30.64 1.40
CA ALA A 752 -28.45 -30.24 0.85
C ALA A 752 -28.19 -28.75 1.10
N LEU A 753 -29.19 -27.90 0.87
CA LEU A 753 -29.12 -26.46 1.12
C LEU A 753 -28.87 -26.15 2.60
N LEU A 754 -29.51 -26.87 3.52
CA LEU A 754 -29.23 -26.77 4.95
C LEU A 754 -27.78 -27.14 5.26
N SER A 755 -27.26 -28.22 4.67
CA SER A 755 -25.84 -28.59 4.79
C SER A 755 -24.92 -27.50 4.24
N LEU A 756 -25.26 -26.88 3.11
CA LEU A 756 -24.47 -25.77 2.55
C LEU A 756 -24.41 -24.58 3.49
N MET A 757 -25.52 -24.20 4.13
CA MET A 757 -25.51 -23.10 5.09
C MET A 757 -24.56 -23.38 6.28
N THR A 758 -24.47 -24.63 6.75
CA THR A 758 -23.52 -24.97 7.84
C THR A 758 -22.05 -24.86 7.42
N LYS A 759 -21.77 -25.00 6.12
CA LYS A 759 -20.43 -24.89 5.52
C LYS A 759 -20.02 -23.45 5.18
N LEU A 760 -20.89 -22.46 5.39
CA LEU A 760 -20.53 -21.05 5.17
C LEU A 760 -19.45 -20.56 6.15
N ASN A 761 -19.27 -21.21 7.30
CA ASN A 761 -18.24 -20.83 8.28
C ASN A 761 -16.80 -21.12 7.81
N ASP A 762 -16.63 -22.18 7.01
CA ASP A 762 -15.32 -22.62 6.50
C ASP A 762 -15.16 -22.43 5.00
N GLY A 763 -16.21 -21.94 4.33
CA GLY A 763 -16.22 -21.63 2.90
C GLY A 763 -16.35 -22.87 1.99
N THR A 764 -16.51 -24.08 2.54
CA THR A 764 -16.55 -25.32 1.73
C THR A 764 -17.87 -25.52 0.98
N HIS A 765 -18.86 -24.64 1.17
CA HIS A 765 -20.12 -24.64 0.41
C HIS A 765 -19.91 -24.42 -1.10
N VAL A 766 -18.82 -23.75 -1.49
CA VAL A 766 -18.48 -23.50 -2.90
C VAL A 766 -18.04 -24.75 -3.65
N GLN A 767 -17.63 -25.80 -2.94
CA GLN A 767 -17.21 -27.09 -3.52
C GLN A 767 -18.42 -28.00 -3.85
N SER A 768 -19.63 -27.58 -3.51
CA SER A 768 -20.83 -28.37 -3.75
C SER A 768 -21.23 -28.38 -5.22
N PRO A 769 -21.76 -29.50 -5.75
CA PRO A 769 -22.33 -29.53 -7.10
C PRO A 769 -23.56 -28.61 -7.28
N TYR A 770 -24.15 -28.11 -6.19
CA TYR A 770 -25.30 -27.20 -6.23
C TYR A 770 -24.92 -25.71 -6.26
N THR A 771 -23.62 -25.41 -6.17
CA THR A 771 -23.08 -24.05 -6.15
C THR A 771 -22.18 -23.86 -7.36
N SER A 772 -22.43 -22.81 -8.15
CA SER A 772 -21.45 -22.33 -9.12
C SER A 772 -20.68 -21.17 -8.52
N TYR A 773 -19.36 -21.26 -8.51
CA TYR A 773 -18.45 -20.23 -8.02
C TYR A 773 -17.57 -19.75 -9.17
N LEU A 774 -17.67 -18.47 -9.51
CA LEU A 774 -16.87 -17.90 -10.57
C LEU A 774 -16.50 -16.45 -10.27
N LYS A 775 -15.45 -15.98 -10.93
CA LYS A 775 -15.00 -14.60 -10.82
C LYS A 775 -15.42 -13.81 -12.04
N VAL A 776 -15.89 -12.58 -11.85
CA VAL A 776 -16.48 -11.75 -12.91
C VAL A 776 -15.97 -10.31 -12.86
N LYS A 777 -15.80 -9.69 -14.02
CA LYS A 777 -15.35 -8.29 -14.16
C LYS A 777 -16.53 -7.31 -14.23
N ALA A 778 -17.60 -7.73 -14.88
CA ALA A 778 -18.84 -6.98 -15.02
C ALA A 778 -20.02 -7.94 -14.92
N PHE A 779 -21.16 -7.44 -14.46
CA PHE A 779 -22.34 -8.24 -14.20
C PHE A 779 -23.60 -7.43 -14.52
N VAL A 780 -24.63 -8.10 -15.03
CA VAL A 780 -25.96 -7.54 -15.24
C VAL A 780 -26.97 -8.51 -14.63
N LEU A 781 -27.82 -7.99 -13.76
CA LEU A 781 -28.95 -8.72 -13.19
C LEU A 781 -30.24 -8.26 -13.87
N GLU A 782 -30.95 -9.17 -14.52
CA GLU A 782 -32.33 -8.98 -14.97
C GLU A 782 -33.24 -9.82 -14.05
N PRO A 783 -33.74 -9.23 -12.95
CA PRO A 783 -34.47 -9.96 -11.93
C PRO A 783 -35.89 -10.27 -12.41
N GLY A 784 -36.35 -11.51 -12.19
CA GLY A 784 -37.72 -11.92 -12.52
C GLY A 784 -38.61 -12.14 -11.30
N VAL A 785 -39.77 -12.74 -11.57
CA VAL A 785 -40.81 -13.09 -10.57
C VAL A 785 -40.50 -14.40 -9.85
N ARG A 786 -41.19 -14.66 -8.74
CA ARG A 786 -41.15 -15.94 -8.04
C ARG A 786 -41.78 -17.04 -8.88
N ILE A 787 -41.20 -18.24 -8.82
CA ILE A 787 -41.67 -19.41 -9.58
C ILE A 787 -42.98 -19.95 -8.99
N ASP A 788 -43.09 -19.98 -7.66
CA ASP A 788 -44.25 -20.46 -6.92
C ASP A 788 -45.41 -19.46 -6.92
N GLU A 789 -45.11 -18.17 -7.01
CA GLU A 789 -46.09 -17.07 -7.00
C GLU A 789 -45.75 -16.02 -8.08
N PRO A 790 -46.16 -16.23 -9.34
CA PRO A 790 -45.75 -15.37 -10.47
C PRO A 790 -46.22 -13.91 -10.38
N ASP A 791 -47.14 -13.58 -9.47
CA ASP A 791 -47.58 -12.21 -9.19
C ASP A 791 -46.69 -11.49 -8.17
N LYS A 792 -45.71 -12.17 -7.58
CA LYS A 792 -44.76 -11.63 -6.60
C LYS A 792 -43.34 -11.63 -7.14
N GLU A 793 -42.64 -10.55 -6.84
CA GLU A 793 -41.24 -10.35 -7.20
C GLU A 793 -40.34 -10.46 -5.94
N GLY A 794 -39.03 -10.28 -6.12
CA GLY A 794 -38.02 -10.41 -5.08
C GLY A 794 -37.54 -9.09 -4.47
N ILE A 795 -36.40 -9.17 -3.79
CA ILE A 795 -35.67 -8.05 -3.21
C ILE A 795 -34.24 -8.13 -3.72
N ILE A 796 -33.64 -6.98 -4.03
CA ILE A 796 -32.22 -6.85 -4.33
C ILE A 796 -31.61 -5.99 -3.24
N ASP A 797 -30.58 -6.51 -2.59
CA ASP A 797 -29.81 -5.78 -1.59
C ASP A 797 -28.34 -5.67 -1.97
N SER A 798 -27.68 -4.69 -1.39
CA SER A 798 -26.24 -4.54 -1.48
C SER A 798 -25.69 -3.97 -0.19
N ASP A 799 -24.66 -4.59 0.34
CA ASP A 799 -24.02 -4.27 1.62
C ASP A 799 -25.01 -4.16 2.81
N GLY A 800 -26.12 -4.92 2.73
CA GLY A 800 -27.21 -4.90 3.72
C GLY A 800 -28.24 -3.76 3.53
N GLU A 801 -28.10 -2.94 2.49
CA GLU A 801 -29.04 -1.88 2.11
C GLU A 801 -29.94 -2.32 0.94
N VAL A 802 -31.21 -1.93 0.97
CA VAL A 802 -32.20 -2.34 -0.05
C VAL A 802 -32.08 -1.46 -1.29
N LEU A 803 -31.65 -2.04 -2.40
CA LEU A 803 -31.55 -1.34 -3.68
C LEU A 803 -32.90 -1.30 -4.40
N ALA A 804 -33.56 -2.45 -4.51
CA ALA A 804 -34.83 -2.57 -5.23
C ALA A 804 -35.81 -3.52 -4.53
N ARG A 805 -37.11 -3.16 -4.59
CA ARG A 805 -38.21 -3.98 -4.12
C ARG A 805 -39.16 -4.26 -5.26
N GLY A 806 -39.43 -5.53 -5.51
CA GLY A 806 -40.42 -5.92 -6.50
C GLY A 806 -41.86 -5.85 -5.98
N LYS A 807 -42.83 -5.94 -6.89
CA LYS A 807 -44.26 -5.98 -6.61
C LYS A 807 -44.60 -7.06 -5.58
N LYS A 808 -45.42 -6.69 -4.60
CA LYS A 808 -45.90 -7.57 -3.50
C LYS A 808 -44.77 -8.23 -2.68
N SER A 809 -43.53 -7.73 -2.79
CA SER A 809 -42.43 -8.13 -1.92
C SER A 809 -42.57 -7.49 -0.53
N TYR A 810 -41.76 -7.95 0.43
CA TYR A 810 -41.78 -7.42 1.79
C TYR A 810 -41.58 -5.90 1.80
N LYS A 811 -42.52 -5.17 2.39
CA LYS A 811 -42.53 -3.69 2.46
C LYS A 811 -42.37 -3.01 1.08
N CYS A 812 -42.99 -3.56 0.02
CA CYS A 812 -42.89 -3.03 -1.34
C CYS A 812 -43.31 -1.55 -1.50
N GLU A 813 -44.18 -1.04 -0.63
CA GLU A 813 -44.60 0.38 -0.63
C GLU A 813 -43.51 1.34 -0.13
N GLN A 814 -42.44 0.83 0.51
CA GLN A 814 -41.33 1.68 0.92
C GLN A 814 -40.47 2.06 -0.28
N LYS A 815 -40.09 3.33 -0.36
CA LYS A 815 -39.23 3.86 -1.42
C LYS A 815 -37.90 3.09 -1.46
N ALA A 816 -37.59 2.50 -2.60
CA ALA A 816 -36.30 1.90 -2.91
C ALA A 816 -35.45 2.88 -3.73
N LEU A 817 -34.12 2.66 -3.76
CA LEU A 817 -33.21 3.51 -4.52
C LEU A 817 -33.37 3.31 -6.05
N MET A 818 -33.66 2.07 -6.45
CA MET A 818 -33.74 1.60 -7.81
C MET A 818 -35.06 0.82 -8.02
N SER A 819 -35.51 0.71 -9.27
CA SER A 819 -36.61 -0.17 -9.64
C SER A 819 -36.15 -1.63 -9.66
N TYR A 820 -37.07 -2.55 -9.38
CA TYR A 820 -36.84 -3.98 -9.54
C TYR A 820 -36.87 -4.34 -11.03
N ASP A 821 -35.77 -4.02 -11.69
CA ASP A 821 -35.55 -4.17 -13.12
C ASP A 821 -34.04 -4.37 -13.34
N LYS A 822 -33.59 -4.41 -14.60
CA LYS A 822 -32.21 -4.55 -15.01
C LYS A 822 -31.27 -3.64 -14.20
N LEU A 823 -30.22 -4.23 -13.63
CA LEU A 823 -29.14 -3.56 -12.92
C LEU A 823 -27.81 -3.92 -13.56
N GLN A 824 -26.96 -2.93 -13.74
CA GLN A 824 -25.60 -3.12 -14.24
C GLN A 824 -24.60 -2.91 -13.10
N ILE A 825 -23.62 -3.79 -13.02
CA ILE A 825 -22.57 -3.77 -11.99
C ILE A 825 -21.22 -3.84 -12.67
N THR A 826 -20.35 -2.89 -12.36
CA THR A 826 -18.96 -2.84 -12.82
C THR A 826 -18.03 -2.64 -11.63
N VAL A 827 -16.83 -3.19 -11.69
CA VAL A 827 -15.81 -2.93 -10.67
C VAL A 827 -14.72 -2.04 -11.23
N ASP A 828 -14.34 -1.04 -10.45
CA ASP A 828 -13.20 -0.21 -10.79
C ASP A 828 -11.88 -0.88 -10.41
N GLN A 829 -10.94 -0.87 -11.35
CA GLN A 829 -9.56 -1.31 -11.16
C GLN A 829 -8.65 -0.18 -10.68
N GLU A 830 -9.14 0.95 -10.23
CA GLU A 830 -8.46 1.88 -9.33
C GLU A 830 -8.88 1.44 -7.91
N LYS A 831 -8.13 0.62 -7.14
CA LYS A 831 -7.58 0.88 -5.76
C LYS A 831 -8.07 2.19 -5.12
N MET A 832 -9.37 2.43 -5.19
CA MET A 832 -10.05 3.67 -4.89
C MET A 832 -9.98 3.94 -3.40
N LEU A 833 -10.34 2.94 -2.59
CA LEU A 833 -10.48 3.10 -1.16
C LEU A 833 -9.25 2.55 -0.43
N LYS A 834 -8.73 3.29 0.56
CA LYS A 834 -7.73 2.76 1.51
C LYS A 834 -8.42 2.45 2.86
N LEU A 835 -8.47 1.19 3.24
CA LEU A 835 -8.93 0.77 4.57
C LEU A 835 -7.74 0.70 5.54
N ARG A 836 -7.86 1.23 6.76
CA ARG A 836 -6.87 1.03 7.83
C ARG A 836 -7.06 -0.35 8.47
N TRP A 837 -5.97 -1.10 8.60
CA TRP A 837 -5.93 -2.48 9.12
C TRP A 837 -4.52 -2.79 9.67
N VAL A 838 -4.24 -4.04 10.06
CA VAL A 838 -2.97 -4.44 10.71
C VAL A 838 -1.78 -4.43 9.79
#